data_AF-A0A9D1BYQ9-F1
#
_entry.id   AF-A0A9D1BYQ9-F1
#
_cell.length_a   1.000
_cell.length_b   1.000
_cell.length_c   1.000
_cell.angle_alpha   90.00
_cell.angle_beta   90.00
_cell.angle_gamma   90.00
#
_symmetry.space_group_name_H-M   'P 1'
#
loop_
_entity.id
_entity.type
_entity.pdbx_description
1 polymer ?
#
loop_
_entity_poly.entity_id
_entity_poly.type
_entity_poly.pdbx_seq_one_letter_code
_entity_poly.pdbx_strand_id
1 'polypeptide(L)'
;MRGQGDKGTRGSLPRFPASLLPASCFLASCLLLLISLLAGVALAANHRAALRGIPPGLPEPIPGADVPPFCINVSLEQYSGEQRDWALDLVAEGGFTWVRQSFPWAQIEPTPGEYEWEPWDGIVEAAAEKGLRIIGVLETAPDWAGTPPPADDFARFARAFATRYGDRIDDYQIWHNPNLADGWGDLPNPAAYAELLQKTAEAIRAVDPDARILLGSLAPTVETGPENLSEVRFLRGLYAAGAAPYFDILSAQPYGFDTGPDDRRVDEAVLNFSRVVLLREEMVAQGDGAKPVWASHFGWNSLPPDWDDVPSIWGQVDEATQAAYAAGAVERARREWPWMGAMCWAHLQPDPARAAHPSGVPDARGHWGFAAVGPDGTPRPVFHALSGLAHAEPTNYPGAYTPSSGVARWEGDWEFSDLGADPSQEGGERVVIPFWGTDFGLRVRRGHYRAYFYVTIDGQPANALPRDEAGRAYLVLTSPDYQPQVVTLPVAEGLDPGPHVAEVVAERGWDQWPLAGWSVAYHPDETVYRWSIAGLIGMGLIGLAGTVWAGRRVRWGRLGRAAAAAWGRLSEGWQVLTTLLTAGLLWASTWMTWGLEGGNAFRRLGDGVGIAATLAAAGLFYYSPWFLLTVLSGLALFILILLRLDLGLALIAGLAPFYAFPWRVFSKAFSMAEIVTLMSLASWVRSRVADCRLGIGDWKSAIRNRQSPIHNSLDLAVLALVFLSFLSPFFADFKRVAWRELRLVILEPAAFYLMLRTARLSRKDLWRVIDFFVAGGLAVALIGLVQYALGVNLITAEGGLPRLRSVFGSPNNVGLYLGRVLPVLVAVALFGRHRKRRWAYGLAGLPVGAAILLSFSKGALLLGVPASLITIGLLAGGRWLWATLAAVAAAGLAMVPLLRLPRFASLFDLRQGTTFFRLRLWQATVSMIRDHFWLGVGLDNFLYQYRGRYILPDAWQEPDLSHPHNWLLDHWVRLGVFGAAVGVWLQVAFWRAALPLRRLRDPDDRALALGLMGGMADLLAHGLVDHSFFLIDLAFAFFLALAVVQNLKRRTSNVEPETSNVERRTRNAERDT
;
A
#
# COMPACT_ATOMS: atom_id res chain seq x y z
N MET A 1 -14.87 -14.97 89.81
CA MET A 1 -15.72 -13.83 90.18
C MET A 1 -14.93 -12.54 89.98
N ARG A 2 -15.50 -11.60 89.21
CA ARG A 2 -15.23 -10.15 89.05
C ARG A 2 -13.80 -9.56 89.11
N GLY A 3 -13.50 -8.74 88.10
CA GLY A 3 -12.59 -7.58 88.13
C GLY A 3 -11.74 -7.47 86.85
N GLN A 4 -12.18 -6.75 85.80
CA GLN A 4 -11.95 -5.31 85.50
C GLN A 4 -10.56 -4.96 84.91
N GLY A 5 -10.57 -4.28 83.75
CA GLY A 5 -9.45 -3.52 83.14
C GLY A 5 -8.43 -4.39 82.41
N ASP A 6 -7.90 -4.08 81.21
CA ASP A 6 -7.67 -2.77 80.63
C ASP A 6 -7.55 -2.85 79.09
N LYS A 7 -7.89 -1.75 78.43
CA LYS A 7 -7.87 -1.55 76.98
C LYS A 7 -6.45 -1.24 76.51
N GLY A 8 -5.93 -2.06 75.59
CA GLY A 8 -4.75 -1.74 74.77
C GLY A 8 -5.16 -1.50 73.31
N THR A 9 -5.01 -0.25 72.86
CA THR A 9 -5.28 0.28 71.52
C THR A 9 -4.50 -0.40 70.38
N ARG A 10 -5.19 -0.77 69.29
CA ARG A 10 -4.61 -0.87 67.94
C ARG A 10 -5.36 0.07 67.01
N GLY A 11 -4.61 0.99 66.40
CA GLY A 11 -5.12 2.11 65.60
C GLY A 11 -5.94 1.70 64.38
N SER A 12 -7.01 2.45 64.15
CA SER A 12 -7.76 2.44 62.89
C SER A 12 -6.95 3.16 61.80
N LEU A 13 -6.57 2.44 60.75
CA LEU A 13 -6.14 3.04 59.48
C LEU A 13 -7.29 3.88 58.88
N PRO A 14 -7.03 5.06 58.30
CA PRO A 14 -8.06 5.90 57.72
C PRO A 14 -8.71 5.18 56.52
N ARG A 15 -10.03 4.93 56.59
CA ARG A 15 -10.83 4.44 55.47
C ARG A 15 -11.00 5.56 54.44
N PHE A 16 -10.47 5.37 53.22
CA PHE A 16 -10.69 6.28 52.09
C PHE A 16 -12.20 6.43 51.79
N PRO A 17 -12.70 7.64 51.46
CA PRO A 17 -14.11 7.83 51.12
C PRO A 17 -14.47 7.11 49.82
N ALA A 18 -15.49 6.25 49.85
CA ALA A 18 -16.00 5.50 48.68
C ALA A 18 -16.48 6.39 47.51
N SER A 19 -16.57 7.71 47.69
CA SER A 19 -16.98 8.69 46.69
C SER A 19 -15.87 9.14 45.72
N LEU A 20 -14.60 8.83 46.00
CA LEU A 20 -13.45 9.21 45.16
C LEU A 20 -12.97 8.09 44.23
N LEU A 21 -13.37 6.83 44.48
CA LEU A 21 -12.92 5.65 43.72
C LEU A 21 -13.04 5.80 42.19
N PRO A 22 -14.17 6.25 41.62
CA PRO A 22 -14.32 6.35 40.17
C PRO A 22 -13.42 7.41 39.52
N ALA A 23 -13.13 8.51 40.24
CA ALA A 23 -12.24 9.56 39.75
C ALA A 23 -10.77 9.12 39.82
N SER A 24 -10.38 8.42 40.90
CA SER A 24 -9.05 7.82 41.02
C SER A 24 -8.82 6.72 39.97
N CYS A 25 -9.82 5.87 39.71
CA CYS A 25 -9.74 4.88 38.63
C CYS A 25 -9.64 5.53 37.24
N PHE A 26 -10.39 6.61 36.99
CA PHE A 26 -10.29 7.37 35.74
C PHE A 26 -8.88 7.95 35.54
N LEU A 27 -8.33 8.62 36.56
CA LEU A 27 -6.98 9.18 36.50
C LEU A 27 -5.91 8.09 36.35
N ALA A 28 -6.04 6.97 37.07
CA ALA A 28 -5.13 5.84 36.93
C ALA A 28 -5.19 5.21 35.52
N SER A 29 -6.37 5.10 34.92
CA SER A 29 -6.54 4.62 33.54
C SER A 29 -5.98 5.60 32.50
N CYS A 30 -6.15 6.92 32.71
CA CYS A 30 -5.52 7.94 31.88
C CYS A 30 -3.99 7.91 31.99
N LEU A 31 -3.45 7.74 33.21
CA LEU A 31 -2.02 7.62 33.46
C LEU A 31 -1.45 6.37 32.79
N LEU A 32 -2.14 5.23 32.87
CA LEU A 32 -1.76 4.00 32.17
C LEU A 32 -1.70 4.22 30.66
N LEU A 33 -2.70 4.88 30.08
CA LEU A 33 -2.73 5.22 28.65
C LEU A 33 -1.57 6.14 28.25
N LEU A 34 -1.24 7.14 29.09
CA LEU A 34 -0.10 8.03 28.85
C LEU A 34 1.24 7.28 28.95
N ILE A 35 1.43 6.43 29.96
CA ILE A 35 2.64 5.63 30.13
C ILE A 35 2.81 4.68 28.95
N SER A 36 1.75 3.98 28.52
CA SER A 36 1.80 3.10 27.35
C SER A 36 2.16 3.85 26.08
N LEU A 37 1.63 5.07 25.89
CA LEU A 37 1.96 5.92 24.74
C LEU A 37 3.43 6.36 24.79
N LEU A 38 3.91 6.90 25.91
CA LEU A 38 5.28 7.38 26.06
C LEU A 38 6.30 6.24 25.95
N ALA A 39 6.03 5.09 26.56
CA ALA A 39 6.85 3.90 26.43
C ALA A 39 6.85 3.37 24.99
N GLY A 40 5.71 3.43 24.29
CA GLY A 40 5.61 3.07 22.87
C GLY A 40 6.46 3.99 21.99
N VAL A 41 6.41 5.30 22.24
CA VAL A 41 7.24 6.29 21.53
C VAL A 41 8.73 6.06 21.81
N ALA A 42 9.12 5.85 23.07
CA ALA A 42 10.51 5.61 23.45
C ALA A 42 11.05 4.30 22.84
N LEU A 43 10.27 3.22 22.90
CA LEU A 43 10.62 1.93 22.30
C LEU A 43 10.77 2.05 20.78
N ALA A 44 9.83 2.73 20.10
CA ALA A 44 9.92 2.97 18.66
C ALA A 44 11.12 3.84 18.28
N ALA A 45 11.47 4.85 19.10
CA ALA A 45 12.65 5.68 18.89
C ALA A 45 13.95 4.87 19.04
N ASN A 46 14.06 4.04 20.08
CA ASN A 46 15.22 3.17 20.30
C ASN A 46 15.36 2.13 19.17
N HIS A 47 14.25 1.53 18.74
CA HIS A 47 14.23 0.59 17.62
C HIS A 47 14.72 1.25 16.33
N ARG A 48 14.17 2.43 15.98
CA ARG A 48 14.64 3.20 14.82
C ARG A 48 16.11 3.54 14.91
N ALA A 49 16.61 3.92 16.09
CA ALA A 49 18.02 4.23 16.30
C ALA A 49 18.92 3.00 16.06
N ALA A 50 18.49 1.81 16.50
CA ALA A 50 19.23 0.57 16.30
C ALA A 50 19.32 0.12 14.83
N LEU A 51 18.31 0.48 14.01
CA LEU A 51 18.23 0.11 12.59
C LEU A 51 18.80 1.17 11.63
N ARG A 52 19.38 2.27 12.13
CA ARG A 52 19.96 3.30 11.26
C ARG A 52 21.04 2.71 10.37
N GLY A 53 20.99 3.03 9.08
CA GLY A 53 21.88 2.52 8.06
C GLY A 53 21.34 1.28 7.31
N ILE A 54 20.37 0.55 7.88
CA ILE A 54 19.73 -0.61 7.26
C ILE A 54 18.48 -0.15 6.48
N PRO A 55 18.41 -0.35 5.15
CA PRO A 55 17.23 0.06 4.40
C PRO A 55 16.01 -0.84 4.70
N PRO A 56 14.79 -0.30 4.60
CA PRO A 56 13.57 -1.09 4.72
C PRO A 56 13.32 -1.90 3.43
N GLY A 57 13.07 -3.20 3.58
CA GLY A 57 12.77 -4.11 2.47
C GLY A 57 13.96 -4.46 1.57
N LEU A 58 13.65 -4.97 0.38
CA LEU A 58 14.62 -5.34 -0.65
C LEU A 58 15.28 -4.09 -1.26
N PRO A 59 16.62 -3.97 -1.23
CA PRO A 59 17.33 -2.87 -1.87
C PRO A 59 17.07 -2.79 -3.39
N GLU A 60 16.96 -1.57 -3.91
CA GLU A 60 17.01 -1.31 -5.35
C GLU A 60 18.46 -1.11 -5.83
N PRO A 61 18.78 -1.32 -7.12
CA PRO A 61 20.12 -1.13 -7.66
C PRO A 61 20.69 0.27 -7.39
N ILE A 62 21.88 0.31 -6.79
CA ILE A 62 22.69 1.51 -6.60
C ILE A 62 23.98 1.30 -7.41
N PRO A 63 24.16 1.97 -8.56
CA PRO A 63 25.34 1.78 -9.39
C PRO A 63 26.63 2.00 -8.60
N GLY A 64 27.54 1.02 -8.62
CA GLY A 64 28.81 1.10 -7.90
C GLY A 64 28.74 0.69 -6.41
N ALA A 65 27.58 0.28 -5.89
CA ALA A 65 27.50 -0.40 -4.60
C ALA A 65 27.72 -1.93 -4.72
N ASP A 66 27.48 -2.50 -5.90
CA ASP A 66 27.60 -3.93 -6.22
C ASP A 66 29.01 -4.37 -6.62
N VAL A 67 30.03 -3.64 -6.16
CA VAL A 67 31.44 -3.92 -6.43
C VAL A 67 32.08 -4.73 -5.31
N PRO A 68 33.15 -5.50 -5.57
CA PRO A 68 33.97 -6.10 -4.51
C PRO A 68 34.48 -5.02 -3.54
N PRO A 69 34.26 -5.15 -2.22
CA PRO A 69 34.55 -4.07 -1.29
C PRO A 69 36.02 -3.97 -0.88
N PHE A 70 36.90 -4.89 -1.30
CA PHE A 70 38.27 -4.94 -0.82
C PHE A 70 39.17 -3.95 -1.56
N CYS A 71 39.46 -2.83 -0.90
CA CYS A 71 40.37 -1.81 -1.35
C CYS A 71 41.47 -1.58 -0.31
N ILE A 72 42.61 -1.03 -0.73
CA ILE A 72 43.67 -0.57 0.18
C ILE A 72 44.33 0.71 -0.35
N ASN A 73 44.65 1.64 0.55
CA ASN A 73 45.40 2.84 0.20
C ASN A 73 46.88 2.51 0.04
N VAL A 74 47.48 3.02 -1.03
CA VAL A 74 48.89 2.79 -1.39
C VAL A 74 49.58 4.12 -1.69
N SER A 75 50.90 4.12 -1.54
CA SER A 75 51.79 5.24 -1.87
C SER A 75 52.91 4.71 -2.78
N LEU A 76 52.54 4.27 -3.99
CA LEU A 76 53.43 3.53 -4.88
C LEU A 76 54.60 4.37 -5.42
N GLU A 77 54.48 5.69 -5.35
CA GLU A 77 55.53 6.65 -5.68
C GLU A 77 56.73 6.57 -4.73
N GLN A 78 56.55 6.03 -3.51
CA GLN A 78 57.63 5.87 -2.54
C GLN A 78 58.53 4.65 -2.83
N TYR A 79 58.08 3.73 -3.70
CA TYR A 79 58.78 2.49 -4.01
C TYR A 79 59.60 2.58 -5.30
N SER A 80 60.78 1.96 -5.27
CA SER A 80 61.52 1.61 -6.50
C SER A 80 60.78 0.54 -7.31
N GLY A 81 61.16 0.30 -8.58
CA GLY A 81 60.46 -0.63 -9.47
C GLY A 81 60.20 -2.02 -8.87
N GLU A 82 61.24 -2.70 -8.37
CA GLU A 82 61.10 -4.04 -7.75
C GLU A 82 60.24 -4.02 -6.48
N GLN A 83 60.35 -2.96 -5.66
CA GLN A 83 59.52 -2.80 -4.46
C GLN A 83 58.06 -2.51 -4.81
N ARG A 84 57.80 -1.79 -5.90
CA ARG A 84 56.45 -1.51 -6.40
C ARG A 84 55.78 -2.80 -6.87
N ASP A 85 56.51 -3.63 -7.62
CA ASP A 85 56.02 -4.94 -8.06
C ASP A 85 55.68 -5.83 -6.86
N TRP A 86 56.57 -5.90 -5.87
CA TRP A 86 56.31 -6.63 -4.62
C TRP A 86 55.04 -6.13 -3.92
N ALA A 87 54.86 -4.82 -3.78
CA ALA A 87 53.69 -4.25 -3.10
C ALA A 87 52.40 -4.59 -3.84
N LEU A 88 52.40 -4.49 -5.17
CA LEU A 88 51.23 -4.80 -6.00
C LEU A 88 50.94 -6.31 -6.04
N ASP A 89 51.97 -7.16 -6.11
CA ASP A 89 51.83 -8.62 -6.01
C ASP A 89 51.24 -9.00 -4.65
N LEU A 90 51.74 -8.43 -3.55
CA LEU A 90 51.18 -8.67 -2.22
C LEU A 90 49.70 -8.28 -2.15
N VAL A 91 49.32 -7.12 -2.69
CA VAL A 91 47.93 -6.65 -2.70
C VAL A 91 47.04 -7.56 -3.56
N ALA A 92 47.48 -7.94 -4.76
CA ALA A 92 46.73 -8.81 -5.65
C ALA A 92 46.57 -10.24 -5.08
N GLU A 93 47.67 -10.84 -4.58
CA GLU A 93 47.66 -12.14 -3.90
C GLU A 93 46.87 -12.09 -2.58
N GLY A 94 46.75 -10.91 -1.97
CA GLY A 94 45.90 -10.65 -0.81
C GLY A 94 44.40 -10.70 -1.12
N GLY A 95 44.00 -10.71 -2.40
CA GLY A 95 42.61 -10.74 -2.85
C GLY A 95 41.96 -9.35 -2.94
N PHE A 96 42.72 -8.27 -2.80
CA PHE A 96 42.22 -6.92 -2.98
C PHE A 96 41.93 -6.65 -4.46
N THR A 97 40.85 -5.93 -4.75
CA THR A 97 40.45 -5.60 -6.14
C THR A 97 40.85 -4.17 -6.51
N TRP A 98 40.94 -3.29 -5.51
CA TRP A 98 41.15 -1.86 -5.70
C TRP A 98 42.37 -1.37 -4.95
N VAL A 99 43.10 -0.45 -5.57
CA VAL A 99 44.12 0.37 -4.92
C VAL A 99 43.72 1.84 -5.01
N ARG A 100 43.79 2.56 -3.90
CA ARG A 100 43.59 4.02 -3.88
C ARG A 100 44.96 4.70 -3.84
N GLN A 101 45.28 5.43 -4.91
CA GLN A 101 46.61 6.03 -5.15
C GLN A 101 46.48 7.55 -5.35
N SER A 102 47.37 8.30 -4.71
CA SER A 102 47.49 9.75 -4.88
C SER A 102 48.22 10.11 -6.18
N PHE A 103 47.72 11.14 -6.88
CA PHE A 103 48.35 11.76 -8.04
C PHE A 103 48.46 13.27 -7.78
N PRO A 104 49.51 13.72 -7.08
CA PRO A 104 49.70 15.12 -6.73
C PRO A 104 49.97 15.96 -7.98
N TRP A 105 49.09 16.93 -8.26
CA TRP A 105 49.23 17.83 -9.41
C TRP A 105 50.56 18.59 -9.36
N ALA A 106 51.01 19.01 -8.18
CA ALA A 106 52.29 19.68 -7.98
C ALA A 106 53.51 18.88 -8.45
N GLN A 107 53.46 17.54 -8.41
CA GLN A 107 54.54 16.68 -8.87
C GLN A 107 54.40 16.34 -10.36
N ILE A 108 53.17 16.34 -10.89
CA ILE A 108 52.89 16.02 -12.30
C ILE A 108 53.05 17.24 -13.21
N GLU A 109 52.71 18.45 -12.76
CA GLU A 109 52.84 19.72 -13.50
C GLU A 109 53.58 20.77 -12.62
N PRO A 110 54.87 20.54 -12.32
CA PRO A 110 55.63 21.46 -11.45
C PRO A 110 55.75 22.86 -12.04
N THR A 111 55.73 22.98 -13.37
CA THR A 111 55.71 24.25 -14.12
C THR A 111 54.49 24.26 -15.05
N PRO A 112 53.77 25.40 -15.22
CA PRO A 112 52.54 25.42 -16.00
C PRO A 112 52.74 24.91 -17.43
N GLY A 113 52.02 23.87 -17.81
CA GLY A 113 52.07 23.23 -19.13
C GLY A 113 53.24 22.26 -19.38
N GLU A 114 54.14 22.07 -18.41
CA GLU A 114 55.24 21.09 -18.48
C GLU A 114 54.94 19.92 -17.53
N TYR A 115 54.72 18.74 -18.12
CA TYR A 115 54.26 17.56 -17.38
C TYR A 115 55.35 16.49 -17.21
N GLU A 116 55.49 15.98 -15.99
CA GLU A 116 56.37 14.86 -15.62
C GLU A 116 55.56 13.56 -15.42
N TRP A 117 55.29 12.84 -16.51
CA TRP A 117 54.41 11.65 -16.48
C TRP A 117 55.10 10.32 -16.13
N GLU A 118 56.42 10.21 -16.34
CA GLU A 118 57.12 8.92 -16.35
C GLU A 118 56.97 8.09 -15.06
N PRO A 119 57.08 8.67 -13.84
CA PRO A 119 56.85 7.91 -12.61
C PRO A 119 55.43 7.35 -12.49
N TRP A 120 54.44 8.12 -12.95
CA TRP A 120 53.00 7.81 -12.86
C TRP A 120 52.57 6.80 -13.91
N ASP A 121 53.15 6.86 -15.11
CA ASP A 121 52.97 5.86 -16.17
C ASP A 121 53.32 4.46 -15.66
N GLY A 122 54.48 4.33 -15.03
CA GLY A 122 54.92 3.06 -14.45
C GLY A 122 54.09 2.58 -13.27
N ILE A 123 53.35 3.46 -12.57
CA ILE A 123 52.42 3.05 -11.51
C ILE A 123 51.12 2.51 -12.13
N VAL A 124 50.55 3.23 -13.10
CA VAL A 124 49.30 2.85 -13.75
C VAL A 124 49.47 1.55 -14.53
N GLU A 125 50.58 1.39 -15.25
CA GLU A 125 50.89 0.17 -16.00
C GLU A 125 51.05 -1.04 -15.07
N ALA A 126 51.86 -0.92 -14.01
CA ALA A 126 52.11 -2.01 -13.08
C ALA A 126 50.83 -2.47 -12.36
N ALA A 127 49.95 -1.55 -11.93
CA ALA A 127 48.68 -1.93 -11.31
C ALA A 127 47.74 -2.64 -12.30
N ALA A 128 47.67 -2.16 -13.55
CA ALA A 128 46.86 -2.78 -14.60
C ALA A 128 47.35 -4.20 -14.96
N GLU A 129 48.68 -4.43 -15.00
CA GLU A 129 49.27 -5.76 -15.24
C GLU A 129 48.87 -6.80 -14.19
N LYS A 130 48.66 -6.37 -12.95
CA LYS A 130 48.19 -7.22 -11.84
C LYS A 130 46.67 -7.32 -11.75
N GLY A 131 45.94 -6.70 -12.67
CA GLY A 131 44.46 -6.70 -12.68
C GLY A 131 43.83 -5.87 -11.56
N LEU A 132 44.60 -4.98 -10.93
CA LEU A 132 44.13 -4.09 -9.87
C LEU A 132 43.48 -2.84 -10.48
N ARG A 133 42.36 -2.41 -9.91
CA ARG A 133 41.68 -1.18 -10.32
C ARG A 133 42.16 0.00 -9.49
N ILE A 134 42.41 1.14 -10.14
CA ILE A 134 42.92 2.33 -9.47
C ILE A 134 41.79 3.31 -9.18
N ILE A 135 41.67 3.73 -7.93
CA ILE A 135 40.97 4.97 -7.57
C ILE A 135 42.02 6.09 -7.57
N GLY A 136 42.01 6.91 -8.62
CA GLY A 136 42.99 7.99 -8.82
C GLY A 136 42.59 9.24 -8.05
N VAL A 137 43.38 9.63 -7.05
CA VAL A 137 43.12 10.82 -6.24
C VAL A 137 43.87 12.00 -6.81
N LEU A 138 43.15 12.92 -7.46
CA LEU A 138 43.71 14.15 -8.01
C LEU A 138 43.70 15.22 -6.92
N GLU A 139 44.88 15.65 -6.48
CA GLU A 139 45.03 16.57 -5.34
C GLU A 139 46.31 17.40 -5.41
N THR A 140 46.55 18.24 -4.40
CA THR A 140 47.79 19.02 -4.18
C THR A 140 48.16 19.96 -5.34
N ALA A 141 47.74 21.22 -5.23
CA ALA A 141 48.07 22.25 -6.22
C ALA A 141 49.56 22.64 -6.20
N PRO A 142 50.19 22.90 -7.36
CA PRO A 142 51.53 23.50 -7.41
C PRO A 142 51.52 24.93 -6.90
N ASP A 143 52.66 25.38 -6.35
CA ASP A 143 52.83 26.73 -5.79
C ASP A 143 52.41 27.85 -6.75
N TRP A 144 52.62 27.66 -8.07
CA TRP A 144 52.26 28.65 -9.09
C TRP A 144 50.75 28.80 -9.30
N ALA A 145 49.94 27.78 -8.97
CA ALA A 145 48.48 27.81 -9.08
C ALA A 145 47.81 28.39 -7.82
N GLY A 146 48.51 28.40 -6.69
CA GLY A 146 47.97 28.83 -5.40
C GLY A 146 47.08 27.78 -4.74
N THR A 147 46.70 28.03 -3.48
CA THR A 147 45.93 27.09 -2.66
C THR A 147 44.79 27.83 -1.92
N PRO A 148 43.51 27.47 -2.16
CA PRO A 148 43.04 26.53 -3.17
C PRO A 148 43.28 27.07 -4.60
N PRO A 149 43.49 26.19 -5.59
CA PRO A 149 43.75 26.62 -6.95
C PRO A 149 42.49 27.17 -7.64
N PRO A 150 42.63 28.04 -8.66
CA PRO A 150 41.55 28.35 -9.59
C PRO A 150 40.97 27.08 -10.21
N ALA A 151 39.65 26.95 -10.19
CA ALA A 151 38.95 25.76 -10.66
C ALA A 151 39.22 25.44 -12.14
N ASP A 152 39.44 26.45 -12.99
CA ASP A 152 39.78 26.25 -14.42
C ASP A 152 41.17 25.62 -14.62
N ASP A 153 42.15 25.99 -13.79
CA ASP A 153 43.51 25.44 -13.89
C ASP A 153 43.54 23.98 -13.44
N PHE A 154 42.85 23.66 -12.33
CA PHE A 154 42.72 22.29 -11.86
C PHE A 154 41.95 21.41 -12.87
N ALA A 155 40.87 21.93 -13.46
CA ALA A 155 40.11 21.24 -14.50
C ALA A 155 40.95 20.97 -15.77
N ARG A 156 41.86 21.88 -16.16
CA ARG A 156 42.80 21.66 -17.27
C ARG A 156 43.72 20.47 -16.98
N PHE A 157 44.30 20.43 -15.77
CA PHE A 157 45.14 19.31 -15.34
C PHE A 157 44.36 17.99 -15.34
N ALA A 158 43.18 17.97 -14.71
CA ALA A 158 42.35 16.78 -14.65
C ALA A 158 41.94 16.26 -16.04
N ARG A 159 41.67 17.17 -17.00
CA ARG A 159 41.45 16.79 -18.40
C ARG A 159 42.69 16.18 -19.04
N ALA A 160 43.88 16.72 -18.80
CA ALA A 160 45.13 16.16 -19.31
C ALA A 160 45.39 14.76 -18.72
N PHE A 161 45.14 14.60 -17.43
CA PHE A 161 45.22 13.31 -16.73
C PHE A 161 44.24 12.29 -17.31
N ALA A 162 42.95 12.62 -17.43
CA ALA A 162 41.93 11.73 -18.00
C ALA A 162 42.18 11.41 -19.48
N THR A 163 42.67 12.38 -20.27
CA THR A 163 43.07 12.12 -21.68
C THR A 163 44.18 11.08 -21.75
N ARG A 164 45.05 11.01 -20.74
CA ARG A 164 46.19 10.09 -20.70
C ARG A 164 45.82 8.72 -20.16
N TYR A 165 45.00 8.67 -19.10
CA TYR A 165 44.76 7.43 -18.33
C TYR A 165 43.32 6.90 -18.39
N GLY A 166 42.39 7.54 -19.12
CA GLY A 166 40.97 7.14 -19.16
C GLY A 166 40.69 5.73 -19.68
N ASP A 167 41.59 5.14 -20.47
CA ASP A 167 41.46 3.73 -20.88
C ASP A 167 41.79 2.73 -19.75
N ARG A 168 42.30 3.20 -18.61
CA ARG A 168 42.82 2.39 -17.48
C ARG A 168 42.27 2.80 -16.11
N ILE A 169 41.81 4.04 -15.95
CA ILE A 169 41.29 4.57 -14.68
C ILE A 169 39.87 5.06 -14.93
N ASP A 170 38.89 4.35 -14.36
CA ASP A 170 37.47 4.72 -14.46
C ASP A 170 37.02 5.60 -13.28
N ASP A 171 37.78 5.62 -12.17
CA ASP A 171 37.37 6.21 -10.89
C ASP A 171 38.28 7.34 -10.44
N TYR A 172 37.78 8.58 -10.53
CA TYR A 172 38.53 9.80 -10.23
C TYR A 172 38.02 10.44 -8.95
N GLN A 173 38.85 10.47 -7.91
CA GLN A 173 38.56 11.23 -6.70
C GLN A 173 39.08 12.65 -6.80
N ILE A 174 38.19 13.62 -6.62
CA ILE A 174 38.52 15.04 -6.75
C ILE A 174 38.86 15.62 -5.39
N TRP A 175 40.14 15.77 -5.10
CA TRP A 175 40.70 16.30 -3.86
C TRP A 175 40.66 15.33 -2.66
N HIS A 176 41.36 15.71 -1.59
CA HIS A 176 41.38 15.02 -0.30
C HIS A 176 41.16 16.01 0.84
N ASN A 177 40.23 15.71 1.74
CA ASN A 177 39.90 16.51 2.92
C ASN A 177 39.63 18.02 2.66
N PRO A 178 38.80 18.39 1.67
CA PRO A 178 38.47 19.80 1.41
C PRO A 178 37.70 20.47 2.55
N ASN A 179 37.22 19.68 3.53
CA ASN A 179 36.53 20.15 4.71
C ASN A 179 37.46 20.54 5.88
N LEU A 180 38.78 20.37 5.73
CA LEU A 180 39.80 20.79 6.68
C LEU A 180 40.67 21.90 6.09
N ALA A 181 41.09 22.88 6.89
CA ALA A 181 41.96 23.96 6.41
C ALA A 181 43.30 23.44 5.88
N ASP A 182 43.89 22.44 6.54
CA ASP A 182 45.14 21.81 6.10
C ASP A 182 44.98 21.07 4.77
N GLY A 183 43.87 20.38 4.58
CA GLY A 183 43.57 19.66 3.33
C GLY A 183 43.19 20.58 2.17
N TRP A 184 42.49 21.70 2.45
CA TRP A 184 42.05 22.66 1.43
C TRP A 184 43.10 23.75 1.13
N GLY A 185 44.01 24.01 2.08
CA GLY A 185 45.02 25.08 2.06
C GLY A 185 44.50 26.49 2.38
N ASP A 186 43.20 26.62 2.66
CA ASP A 186 42.54 27.82 3.19
C ASP A 186 41.32 27.38 4.02
N LEU A 187 40.55 28.31 4.61
CA LEU A 187 39.32 27.99 5.31
C LEU A 187 38.35 27.17 4.42
N PRO A 188 37.79 26.06 4.92
CA PRO A 188 36.87 25.21 4.17
C PRO A 188 35.70 25.98 3.56
N ASN A 189 35.53 25.87 2.24
CA ASN A 189 34.47 26.56 1.51
C ASN A 189 33.74 25.58 0.57
N PRO A 190 32.55 25.07 0.97
CA PRO A 190 31.76 24.16 0.15
C PRO A 190 31.43 24.72 -1.24
N ALA A 191 31.13 26.02 -1.37
CA ALA A 191 30.77 26.60 -2.66
C ALA A 191 31.95 26.67 -3.62
N ALA A 192 33.14 27.02 -3.12
CA ALA A 192 34.37 27.02 -3.93
C ALA A 192 34.76 25.60 -4.37
N TYR A 193 34.65 24.62 -3.46
CA TYR A 193 34.90 23.23 -3.81
C TYR A 193 33.85 22.68 -4.79
N ALA A 194 32.57 23.08 -4.68
CA ALA A 194 31.55 22.70 -5.65
C ALA A 194 31.83 23.25 -7.05
N GLU A 195 32.36 24.47 -7.17
CA GLU A 195 32.80 25.03 -8.47
C GLU A 195 33.98 24.24 -9.04
N LEU A 196 34.98 23.92 -8.20
CA LEU A 196 36.12 23.09 -8.60
C LEU A 196 35.66 21.71 -9.07
N LEU A 197 34.79 21.05 -8.31
CA LEU A 197 34.22 19.75 -8.65
C LEU A 197 33.45 19.80 -9.98
N GLN A 198 32.59 20.80 -10.16
CA GLN A 198 31.81 20.97 -11.39
C GLN A 198 32.72 21.04 -12.62
N LYS A 199 33.66 22.00 -12.63
CA LYS A 199 34.53 22.23 -13.79
C LYS A 199 35.42 21.02 -14.07
N THR A 200 35.88 20.35 -13.01
CA THR A 200 36.71 19.15 -13.12
C THR A 200 35.93 17.98 -13.71
N ALA A 201 34.73 17.71 -13.18
CA ALA A 201 33.87 16.63 -13.66
C ALA A 201 33.48 16.83 -15.14
N GLU A 202 33.13 18.06 -15.53
CA GLU A 202 32.83 18.41 -16.92
C GLU A 202 34.06 18.22 -17.84
N ALA A 203 35.26 18.60 -17.36
CA ALA A 203 36.49 18.50 -18.14
C ALA A 203 36.97 17.06 -18.33
N ILE A 204 36.84 16.21 -17.29
CA ILE A 204 37.12 14.76 -17.37
C ILE A 204 36.11 14.11 -18.33
N ARG A 205 34.80 14.30 -18.11
CA ARG A 205 33.75 13.67 -18.92
C ARG A 205 33.72 14.10 -20.39
N ALA A 206 34.37 15.23 -20.72
CA ALA A 206 34.55 15.67 -22.10
C ALA A 206 35.56 14.81 -22.89
N VAL A 207 36.44 14.08 -22.21
CA VAL A 207 37.45 13.20 -22.84
C VAL A 207 37.25 11.73 -22.48
N ASP A 208 36.61 11.45 -21.33
CA ASP A 208 36.29 10.12 -20.82
C ASP A 208 34.81 10.10 -20.36
N PRO A 209 33.86 9.79 -21.26
CA PRO A 209 32.42 9.85 -20.95
C PRO A 209 31.94 8.84 -19.89
N ASP A 210 32.69 7.76 -19.68
CA ASP A 210 32.35 6.67 -18.75
C ASP A 210 32.97 6.89 -17.35
N ALA A 211 33.80 7.92 -17.19
CA ALA A 211 34.42 8.32 -15.93
C ALA A 211 33.41 8.50 -14.79
N ARG A 212 33.69 7.81 -13.68
CA ARG A 212 33.00 7.96 -12.40
C ARG A 212 33.74 8.94 -11.51
N ILE A 213 33.03 9.94 -11.04
CA ILE A 213 33.58 11.01 -10.22
C ILE A 213 33.27 10.73 -8.75
N LEU A 214 34.31 10.50 -7.96
CA LEU A 214 34.22 10.40 -6.50
C LEU A 214 34.37 11.81 -5.91
N LEU A 215 33.49 12.15 -4.99
CA LEU A 215 33.68 13.34 -4.16
C LEU A 215 35.02 13.24 -3.42
N GLY A 216 35.64 14.38 -3.14
CA GLY A 216 36.82 14.43 -2.28
C GLY A 216 36.52 13.82 -0.93
N SER A 217 37.44 12.99 -0.42
CA SER A 217 37.24 12.31 0.86
C SER A 217 36.98 13.32 1.96
N LEU A 218 35.83 13.24 2.61
CA LEU A 218 35.50 14.14 3.72
C LEU A 218 36.03 13.56 5.02
N ALA A 219 36.91 14.31 5.70
CA ALA A 219 37.50 13.90 6.98
C ALA A 219 36.46 13.97 8.11
N PRO A 220 36.41 12.97 9.02
CA PRO A 220 35.45 12.98 10.11
C PRO A 220 35.90 13.95 11.21
N THR A 221 35.07 14.96 11.51
CA THR A 221 35.32 15.90 12.61
C THR A 221 34.01 16.36 13.25
N VAL A 222 34.08 16.72 14.53
CA VAL A 222 32.96 17.34 15.27
C VAL A 222 33.00 18.88 15.18
N GLU A 223 34.02 19.44 14.53
CA GLU A 223 34.24 20.87 14.42
C GLU A 223 33.20 21.55 13.54
N THR A 224 32.99 22.85 13.79
CA THR A 224 31.90 23.63 13.16
C THR A 224 32.40 24.92 12.50
N GLY A 225 33.72 25.04 12.34
CA GLY A 225 34.42 26.19 11.77
C GLY A 225 35.20 27.03 12.80
N PRO A 226 36.01 28.00 12.33
CA PRO A 226 36.24 28.29 10.91
C PRO A 226 37.28 27.37 10.24
N GLU A 227 38.23 26.80 10.99
CA GLU A 227 39.36 26.06 10.42
C GLU A 227 38.93 24.70 9.85
N ASN A 228 38.02 23.99 10.50
CA ASN A 228 37.53 22.70 10.04
C ASN A 228 36.01 22.63 10.13
N LEU A 229 35.39 21.92 9.20
CA LEU A 229 33.93 21.72 9.17
C LEU A 229 33.60 20.24 9.15
N SER A 230 32.66 19.82 10.00
CA SER A 230 32.16 18.45 10.00
C SER A 230 31.70 18.04 8.60
N GLU A 231 32.01 16.81 8.22
CA GLU A 231 31.73 16.24 6.91
C GLU A 231 30.25 16.33 6.54
N VAL A 232 29.35 16.19 7.52
CA VAL A 232 27.89 16.30 7.34
C VAL A 232 27.50 17.72 6.95
N ARG A 233 28.08 18.72 7.61
CA ARG A 233 27.80 20.13 7.33
C ARG A 233 28.44 20.60 6.03
N PHE A 234 29.64 20.12 5.73
CA PHE A 234 30.31 20.38 4.45
C PHE A 234 29.49 19.80 3.30
N LEU A 235 29.08 18.53 3.40
CA LEU A 235 28.22 17.87 2.40
C LEU A 235 26.89 18.59 2.20
N ARG A 236 26.24 19.02 3.29
CA ARG A 236 25.02 19.85 3.20
C ARG A 236 25.27 21.17 2.46
N GLY A 237 26.42 21.80 2.71
CA GLY A 237 26.86 22.98 1.98
C GLY A 237 27.07 22.72 0.49
N LEU A 238 27.61 21.55 0.12
CA LEU A 238 27.79 21.14 -1.28
C LEU A 238 26.47 20.95 -2.01
N TYR A 239 25.50 20.28 -1.37
CA TYR A 239 24.16 20.17 -1.95
C TYR A 239 23.50 21.53 -2.12
N ALA A 240 23.63 22.43 -1.14
CA ALA A 240 23.13 23.80 -1.25
C ALA A 240 23.81 24.60 -2.38
N ALA A 241 25.08 24.30 -2.68
CA ALA A 241 25.83 24.88 -3.80
C ALA A 241 25.54 24.22 -5.16
N GLY A 242 24.69 23.18 -5.21
CA GLY A 242 24.32 22.50 -6.46
C GLY A 242 25.30 21.43 -6.93
N ALA A 243 26.12 20.86 -6.05
CA ALA A 243 27.16 19.88 -6.41
C ALA A 243 26.62 18.51 -6.90
N ALA A 244 25.34 18.19 -6.63
CA ALA A 244 24.79 16.85 -6.85
C ALA A 244 25.03 16.24 -8.26
N PRO A 245 24.91 16.97 -9.39
CA PRO A 245 25.13 16.36 -10.71
C PRO A 245 26.60 16.01 -11.05
N TYR A 246 27.55 16.50 -10.25
CA TYR A 246 28.98 16.51 -10.59
C TYR A 246 29.81 15.46 -9.85
N PHE A 247 29.17 14.58 -9.06
CA PHE A 247 29.80 13.38 -8.51
C PHE A 247 28.84 12.21 -8.58
N ASP A 248 29.38 11.00 -8.73
CA ASP A 248 28.63 9.74 -8.80
C ASP A 248 28.71 8.97 -7.48
N ILE A 249 29.79 9.16 -6.71
CA ILE A 249 30.09 8.39 -5.49
C ILE A 249 30.49 9.35 -4.37
N LEU A 250 29.89 9.20 -3.18
CA LEU A 250 30.35 9.92 -2.00
C LEU A 250 31.54 9.20 -1.36
N SER A 251 32.67 9.89 -1.21
CA SER A 251 33.85 9.36 -0.53
C SER A 251 33.83 9.71 0.96
N ALA A 252 33.78 8.69 1.82
CA ALA A 252 33.74 8.83 3.27
C ALA A 252 35.00 8.22 3.93
N GLN A 253 35.23 8.56 5.20
CA GLN A 253 36.33 8.02 6.02
C GLN A 253 35.81 7.45 7.35
N PRO A 254 35.09 6.31 7.35
CA PRO A 254 34.59 5.68 8.57
C PRO A 254 35.72 5.07 9.42
N TYR A 255 36.45 5.91 10.16
CA TYR A 255 37.36 5.44 11.21
C TYR A 255 36.58 5.02 12.46
N GLY A 256 37.04 3.98 13.15
CA GLY A 256 36.37 3.47 14.34
C GLY A 256 36.72 4.17 15.65
N PHE A 257 37.82 4.94 15.66
CA PHE A 257 38.34 5.65 16.83
C PHE A 257 38.45 4.72 18.06
N ASP A 258 37.84 5.09 19.18
CA ASP A 258 37.92 4.36 20.46
C ASP A 258 36.92 3.21 20.58
N THR A 259 36.14 2.91 19.53
CA THR A 259 34.98 1.99 19.63
C THR A 259 35.01 0.93 18.55
N GLY A 260 34.50 -0.26 18.88
CA GLY A 260 34.37 -1.34 17.91
C GLY A 260 33.36 -1.05 16.80
N PRO A 261 33.40 -1.82 15.70
CA PRO A 261 32.54 -1.63 14.53
C PRO A 261 31.05 -1.79 14.85
N ASP A 262 30.65 -2.36 15.98
CA ASP A 262 29.25 -2.56 16.38
C ASP A 262 28.65 -1.41 17.21
N ASP A 263 29.40 -0.35 17.51
CA ASP A 263 28.85 0.84 18.20
C ASP A 263 27.77 1.50 17.33
N ARG A 264 26.50 1.43 17.77
CA ARG A 264 25.33 1.92 17.03
C ARG A 264 25.04 3.42 17.22
N ARG A 265 25.86 4.16 17.97
CA ARG A 265 25.66 5.60 18.13
C ARG A 265 25.92 6.31 16.81
N VAL A 266 24.92 7.01 16.30
CA VAL A 266 25.00 7.80 15.07
C VAL A 266 24.65 9.25 15.43
N ASP A 267 25.65 10.07 15.72
CA ASP A 267 25.48 11.44 16.20
C ASP A 267 26.62 12.34 15.70
N GLU A 268 26.32 13.59 15.31
CA GLU A 268 27.33 14.55 14.81
C GLU A 268 28.41 14.86 15.85
N ALA A 269 28.18 14.63 17.14
CA ALA A 269 29.14 14.83 18.22
C ALA A 269 29.96 13.58 18.58
N VAL A 270 29.71 12.43 17.93
CA VAL A 270 30.41 11.16 18.20
C VAL A 270 31.24 10.76 16.98
N LEU A 271 32.52 10.48 17.20
CA LEU A 271 33.43 9.91 16.22
C LEU A 271 33.48 8.39 16.40
N ASN A 272 32.99 7.65 15.42
CA ASN A 272 33.01 6.18 15.38
C ASN A 272 32.72 5.68 13.95
N PHE A 273 32.78 4.36 13.76
CA PHE A 273 32.54 3.71 12.48
C PHE A 273 31.12 3.97 11.93
N SER A 274 30.10 3.96 12.79
CA SER A 274 28.69 4.19 12.38
C SER A 274 28.39 5.61 11.92
N ARG A 275 29.29 6.57 12.17
CA ARG A 275 29.12 7.97 11.80
C ARG A 275 28.84 8.17 10.31
N VAL A 276 29.37 7.31 9.45
CA VAL A 276 29.10 7.32 7.99
C VAL A 276 27.62 7.24 7.64
N VAL A 277 26.79 6.68 8.52
CA VAL A 277 25.33 6.67 8.35
C VAL A 277 24.75 8.08 8.30
N LEU A 278 25.35 9.08 8.98
CA LEU A 278 24.92 10.48 8.89
C LEU A 278 25.08 11.03 7.47
N LEU A 279 26.18 10.68 6.80
CA LEU A 279 26.42 11.07 5.42
C LEU A 279 25.37 10.44 4.49
N ARG A 280 25.09 9.15 4.67
CA ARG A 280 24.04 8.45 3.93
C ARG A 280 22.66 9.09 4.13
N GLU A 281 22.33 9.44 5.37
CA GLU A 281 21.07 10.10 5.70
C GLU A 281 20.96 11.51 5.08
N GLU A 282 22.06 12.27 5.04
CA GLU A 282 22.09 13.55 4.34
C GLU A 282 21.89 13.36 2.82
N MET A 283 22.54 12.38 2.19
CA MET A 283 22.29 12.06 0.76
C MET A 283 20.80 11.74 0.50
N VAL A 284 20.18 10.90 1.34
CA VAL A 284 18.75 10.57 1.21
C VAL A 284 17.87 11.79 1.43
N ALA A 285 18.17 12.64 2.41
CA ALA A 285 17.43 13.88 2.68
C ALA A 285 17.47 14.87 1.50
N GLN A 286 18.56 14.87 0.74
CA GLN A 286 18.76 15.72 -0.44
C GLN A 286 18.28 15.06 -1.75
N GLY A 287 17.72 13.85 -1.68
CA GLY A 287 17.20 13.13 -2.85
C GLY A 287 18.27 12.37 -3.66
N ASP A 288 19.49 12.25 -3.14
CA ASP A 288 20.64 11.62 -3.81
C ASP A 288 20.94 10.20 -3.28
N GLY A 289 19.93 9.55 -2.69
CA GLY A 289 20.04 8.20 -2.13
C GLY A 289 20.30 7.10 -3.17
N ALA A 290 20.24 7.39 -4.46
CA ALA A 290 20.53 6.44 -5.53
C ALA A 290 22.03 6.28 -5.83
N LYS A 291 22.89 7.05 -5.16
CA LYS A 291 24.35 6.96 -5.28
C LYS A 291 24.97 6.19 -4.11
N PRO A 292 26.08 5.47 -4.35
CA PRO A 292 26.78 4.73 -3.31
C PRO A 292 27.64 5.66 -2.44
N VAL A 293 28.05 5.12 -1.30
CA VAL A 293 29.13 5.65 -0.47
C VAL A 293 30.30 4.68 -0.57
N TRP A 294 31.50 5.18 -0.82
CA TRP A 294 32.73 4.38 -0.75
C TRP A 294 33.56 4.87 0.43
N ALA A 295 34.13 3.94 1.20
CA ALA A 295 35.04 4.28 2.27
C ALA A 295 36.44 4.45 1.68
N SER A 296 36.87 5.69 1.47
CA SER A 296 38.26 5.99 1.08
C SER A 296 39.27 5.62 2.14
N HIS A 297 38.86 5.59 3.40
CA HIS A 297 39.66 5.10 4.53
C HIS A 297 38.73 4.45 5.53
N PHE A 298 39.16 3.33 6.13
CA PHE A 298 38.60 2.83 7.37
C PHE A 298 39.70 2.16 8.19
N GLY A 299 39.51 2.10 9.50
CA GLY A 299 40.41 1.37 10.38
C GLY A 299 40.43 1.84 11.82
N TRP A 300 41.33 1.21 12.57
CA TRP A 300 41.64 1.49 13.96
C TRP A 300 43.15 1.62 14.11
N ASN A 301 43.60 2.57 14.92
CA ASN A 301 45.02 2.80 15.13
C ASN A 301 45.58 1.79 16.15
N SER A 302 46.69 1.14 15.80
CA SER A 302 47.41 0.18 16.65
C SER A 302 48.91 0.43 16.61
N LEU A 303 49.37 1.28 17.53
CA LEU A 303 50.79 1.50 17.85
C LEU A 303 51.37 0.41 18.80
N PRO A 304 52.69 0.21 18.82
CA PRO A 304 53.34 -0.74 19.73
C PRO A 304 53.00 -0.53 21.22
N PRO A 305 52.99 -1.59 22.05
CA PRO A 305 52.69 -1.48 23.48
C PRO A 305 53.64 -0.58 24.28
N ASP A 306 54.87 -0.40 23.79
CA ASP A 306 55.94 0.43 24.37
C ASP A 306 56.00 1.86 23.79
N TRP A 307 54.94 2.29 23.08
CA TRP A 307 54.85 3.66 22.56
C TRP A 307 54.78 4.72 23.66
N ASP A 308 55.80 5.58 23.74
CA ASP A 308 55.96 6.63 24.77
C ASP A 308 56.02 8.08 24.21
N ASP A 309 55.73 8.26 22.91
CA ASP A 309 55.65 9.55 22.22
C ASP A 309 54.21 10.15 22.25
N VAL A 310 53.85 10.99 21.27
CA VAL A 310 52.53 11.65 21.18
C VAL A 310 51.40 10.61 21.11
N PRO A 311 50.36 10.73 21.97
CA PRO A 311 49.16 9.89 21.88
C PRO A 311 48.42 10.06 20.55
N SER A 312 47.88 8.96 20.03
CA SER A 312 47.05 8.98 18.82
C SER A 312 45.74 9.75 19.03
N ILE A 313 45.41 10.63 18.10
CA ILE A 313 44.09 11.30 18.03
C ILE A 313 42.98 10.38 17.49
N TRP A 314 43.36 9.21 16.94
CA TRP A 314 42.47 8.22 16.34
C TRP A 314 42.07 7.11 17.32
N GLY A 315 42.32 7.29 18.61
CA GLY A 315 42.25 6.22 19.60
C GLY A 315 43.39 5.21 19.46
N GLN A 316 43.34 4.15 20.24
CA GLN A 316 44.38 3.12 20.28
C GLN A 316 43.78 1.76 20.68
N VAL A 317 44.08 0.72 19.90
CA VAL A 317 43.79 -0.69 20.20
C VAL A 317 45.03 -1.55 20.03
N ASP A 318 45.02 -2.78 20.52
CA ASP A 318 46.08 -3.76 20.20
C ASP A 318 45.90 -4.37 18.80
N GLU A 319 46.95 -4.99 18.25
CA GLU A 319 46.91 -5.57 16.89
C GLU A 319 45.86 -6.66 16.68
N ALA A 320 45.57 -7.49 17.70
CA ALA A 320 44.57 -8.53 17.57
C ALA A 320 43.16 -7.91 17.52
N THR A 321 42.90 -6.92 18.36
CA THR A 321 41.66 -6.13 18.34
C THR A 321 41.51 -5.35 17.02
N GLN A 322 42.58 -4.74 16.50
CA GLN A 322 42.57 -4.07 15.20
C GLN A 322 42.14 -5.01 14.08
N ALA A 323 42.73 -6.21 14.00
CA ALA A 323 42.38 -7.20 13.00
C ALA A 323 40.93 -7.67 13.12
N ALA A 324 40.46 -7.93 14.34
CA ALA A 324 39.06 -8.32 14.60
C ALA A 324 38.07 -7.21 14.23
N TYR A 325 38.38 -5.95 14.56
CA TYR A 325 37.54 -4.80 14.23
C TYR A 325 37.52 -4.52 12.73
N ALA A 326 38.66 -4.62 12.03
CA ALA A 326 38.72 -4.48 10.59
C ALA A 326 37.84 -5.51 9.86
N ALA A 327 37.94 -6.79 10.26
CA ALA A 327 37.08 -7.84 9.70
C ALA A 327 35.60 -7.60 10.03
N GLY A 328 35.27 -7.29 11.29
CA GLY A 328 33.91 -6.99 11.72
C GLY A 328 33.29 -5.78 11.03
N ALA A 329 34.10 -4.77 10.68
CA ALA A 329 33.66 -3.58 9.95
C ALA A 329 33.19 -3.93 8.53
N VAL A 330 33.99 -4.71 7.80
CA VAL A 330 33.65 -5.16 6.44
C VAL A 330 32.44 -6.09 6.46
N GLU A 331 32.37 -7.02 7.42
CA GLU A 331 31.19 -7.88 7.59
C GLU A 331 29.94 -7.08 7.89
N ARG A 332 30.00 -6.12 8.82
CA ARG A 332 28.86 -5.28 9.17
C ARG A 332 28.41 -4.45 7.97
N ALA A 333 29.33 -3.80 7.27
CA ALA A 333 29.01 -3.01 6.07
C ALA A 333 28.32 -3.87 5.01
N ARG A 334 28.83 -5.07 4.72
CA ARG A 334 28.19 -6.03 3.80
C ARG A 334 26.77 -6.42 4.23
N ARG A 335 26.57 -6.68 5.52
CA ARG A 335 25.27 -7.14 6.06
C ARG A 335 24.23 -6.02 6.14
N GLU A 336 24.66 -4.79 6.41
CA GLU A 336 23.74 -3.72 6.81
C GLU A 336 23.67 -2.57 5.83
N TRP A 337 24.71 -2.35 5.04
CA TRP A 337 24.88 -1.15 4.21
C TRP A 337 24.96 -1.53 2.73
N PRO A 338 23.85 -1.92 2.09
CA PRO A 338 23.81 -2.23 0.65
C PRO A 338 24.11 -1.03 -0.26
N TRP A 339 24.32 0.14 0.34
CA TRP A 339 24.76 1.38 -0.32
C TRP A 339 26.27 1.62 -0.18
N MET A 340 26.99 0.80 0.59
CA MET A 340 28.45 0.85 0.73
C MET A 340 29.09 0.03 -0.39
N GLY A 341 29.97 0.65 -1.18
CA GLY A 341 30.75 -0.03 -2.22
C GLY A 341 32.16 -0.37 -1.72
N ALA A 342 33.18 0.11 -2.44
CA ALA A 342 34.58 -0.13 -2.08
C ALA A 342 34.93 0.43 -0.70
N MET A 343 35.70 -0.35 0.09
CA MET A 343 36.21 0.02 1.41
C MET A 343 37.72 -0.11 1.43
N CYS A 344 38.40 1.03 1.41
CA CYS A 344 39.86 1.14 1.35
C CYS A 344 40.45 1.13 2.75
N TRP A 345 41.21 0.08 3.08
CA TRP A 345 41.97 0.04 4.32
C TRP A 345 42.95 1.22 4.38
N ALA A 346 43.07 1.84 5.56
CA ALA A 346 43.68 3.14 5.73
C ALA A 346 45.09 3.28 5.12
N HIS A 347 46.00 2.30 5.28
CA HIS A 347 47.32 2.31 4.63
C HIS A 347 47.88 0.89 4.42
N LEU A 348 48.47 0.62 3.24
CA LEU A 348 49.33 -0.56 3.03
C LEU A 348 50.58 -0.44 3.90
N GLN A 349 51.39 0.60 3.64
CA GLN A 349 52.60 0.90 4.38
C GLN A 349 52.91 2.41 4.21
N PRO A 350 52.95 3.20 5.29
CA PRO A 350 53.46 4.57 5.26
C PRO A 350 54.97 4.62 4.95
N ASP A 351 55.50 5.80 4.61
CA ASP A 351 56.91 5.99 4.20
C ASP A 351 57.91 5.35 5.20
N PRO A 352 58.59 4.25 4.81
CA PRO A 352 59.53 3.53 5.67
C PRO A 352 60.88 4.25 5.82
N ALA A 353 61.17 5.28 5.02
CA ALA A 353 62.41 6.05 5.07
C ALA A 353 62.36 7.22 6.08
N ARG A 354 61.17 7.63 6.54
CA ARG A 354 61.02 8.62 7.62
C ARG A 354 61.46 8.03 8.97
N ALA A 355 62.28 8.78 9.71
CA ALA A 355 62.98 8.28 10.89
C ALA A 355 62.02 7.67 11.93
N ALA A 356 62.31 6.41 12.30
CA ALA A 356 61.60 5.68 13.35
C ALA A 356 61.91 6.25 14.76
N HIS A 357 60.92 6.19 15.65
CA HIS A 357 61.15 6.22 17.10
C HIS A 357 62.13 5.08 17.48
N PRO A 358 62.93 5.16 18.56
CA PRO A 358 63.86 4.09 18.99
C PRO A 358 63.26 2.67 19.11
N SER A 359 61.93 2.54 19.16
CA SER A 359 61.18 1.28 19.13
C SER A 359 60.99 0.69 17.72
N GLY A 360 61.48 1.35 16.65
CA GLY A 360 61.44 0.86 15.27
C GLY A 360 60.18 1.21 14.48
N VAL A 361 59.24 1.98 15.04
CA VAL A 361 58.02 2.47 14.37
C VAL A 361 58.08 4.00 14.25
N PRO A 362 57.95 4.60 13.05
CA PRO A 362 57.87 6.06 12.91
C PRO A 362 56.56 6.64 13.47
N ASP A 363 56.68 7.87 14.02
CA ASP A 363 55.67 8.80 14.57
C ASP A 363 54.16 8.40 14.48
N ALA A 364 53.40 8.58 15.58
CA ALA A 364 51.94 8.47 15.62
C ALA A 364 51.25 9.41 14.60
N ARG A 365 51.90 10.51 14.21
CA ARG A 365 51.47 11.43 13.15
C ARG A 365 51.72 10.90 11.74
N GLY A 366 52.55 9.87 11.58
CA GLY A 366 52.84 9.20 10.31
C GLY A 366 51.90 8.04 9.96
N HIS A 367 50.80 7.86 10.71
CA HIS A 367 49.75 6.87 10.46
C HIS A 367 50.21 5.39 10.52
N TRP A 368 51.39 5.10 11.09
CA TRP A 368 51.91 3.73 11.21
C TRP A 368 51.03 2.77 11.99
N GLY A 369 50.23 3.29 12.93
CA GLY A 369 49.26 2.46 13.62
C GLY A 369 48.20 1.86 12.70
N PHE A 370 48.01 2.37 11.48
CA PHE A 370 47.11 1.82 10.45
C PHE A 370 47.79 0.96 9.39
N ALA A 371 49.12 0.81 9.42
CA ALA A 371 49.83 0.05 8.39
C ALA A 371 49.37 -1.41 8.34
N ALA A 372 49.07 -1.93 7.15
CA ALA A 372 48.78 -3.34 6.94
C ALA A 372 50.07 -4.18 6.86
N VAL A 373 51.20 -3.54 6.55
CA VAL A 373 52.53 -4.15 6.43
C VAL A 373 53.51 -3.39 7.31
N GLY A 374 54.35 -4.11 8.05
CA GLY A 374 55.39 -3.54 8.91
C GLY A 374 56.52 -2.87 8.12
N PRO A 375 57.42 -2.11 8.78
CA PRO A 375 58.54 -1.45 8.10
C PRO A 375 59.50 -2.40 7.37
N ASP A 376 59.55 -3.66 7.80
CA ASP A 376 60.36 -4.74 7.25
C ASP A 376 59.72 -5.46 6.06
N GLY A 377 58.52 -5.05 5.64
CA GLY A 377 57.75 -5.71 4.59
C GLY A 377 56.92 -6.90 5.07
N THR A 378 56.88 -7.18 6.37
CA THR A 378 56.08 -8.30 6.91
C THR A 378 54.60 -7.93 7.04
N PRO A 379 53.65 -8.70 6.45
CA PRO A 379 52.22 -8.47 6.65
C PRO A 379 51.81 -8.58 8.12
N ARG A 380 51.00 -7.63 8.60
CA ARG A 380 50.48 -7.59 9.97
C ARG A 380 49.17 -8.39 10.09
N PRO A 381 48.71 -8.72 11.32
CA PRO A 381 47.47 -9.48 11.52
C PRO A 381 46.24 -8.91 10.79
N VAL A 382 46.15 -7.59 10.65
CA VAL A 382 45.06 -6.93 9.93
C VAL A 382 45.04 -7.24 8.43
N PHE A 383 46.22 -7.36 7.79
CA PHE A 383 46.32 -7.75 6.38
C PHE A 383 45.77 -9.17 6.18
N HIS A 384 46.18 -10.11 7.05
CA HIS A 384 45.69 -11.48 6.99
C HIS A 384 44.19 -11.59 7.27
N ALA A 385 43.64 -10.78 8.18
CA ALA A 385 42.20 -10.76 8.45
C ALA A 385 41.38 -10.29 7.24
N LEU A 386 41.81 -9.20 6.58
CA LEU A 386 41.16 -8.70 5.37
C LEU A 386 41.34 -9.66 4.18
N SER A 387 42.53 -10.23 4.02
CA SER A 387 42.82 -11.21 2.97
C SER A 387 42.01 -12.49 3.13
N GLY A 388 41.80 -12.96 4.37
CA GLY A 388 40.93 -14.11 4.65
C GLY A 388 39.48 -13.86 4.24
N LEU A 389 38.96 -12.64 4.45
CA LEU A 389 37.62 -12.26 3.97
C LEU A 389 37.56 -12.14 2.45
N ALA A 390 38.64 -11.71 1.80
CA ALA A 390 38.73 -11.57 0.36
C ALA A 390 38.71 -12.91 -0.38
N HIS A 391 39.31 -13.94 0.21
CA HIS A 391 39.34 -15.30 -0.33
C HIS A 391 38.17 -16.19 0.12
N ALA A 392 37.24 -15.68 0.93
CA ALA A 392 36.04 -16.43 1.30
C ALA A 392 35.19 -16.75 0.05
N GLU A 393 34.40 -17.83 0.11
CA GLU A 393 33.53 -18.20 -1.01
C GLU A 393 32.63 -17.03 -1.43
N PRO A 394 32.62 -16.63 -2.71
CA PRO A 394 31.80 -15.53 -3.19
C PRO A 394 30.30 -15.80 -2.91
N THR A 395 29.62 -14.81 -2.34
CA THR A 395 28.18 -14.86 -2.05
C THR A 395 27.57 -13.47 -2.21
N ASN A 396 26.29 -13.40 -2.56
CA ASN A 396 25.58 -12.13 -2.65
C ASN A 396 25.13 -11.69 -1.25
N TYR A 397 25.77 -10.66 -0.70
CA TYR A 397 25.34 -10.02 0.56
C TYR A 397 24.14 -9.09 0.33
N PRO A 398 23.51 -8.53 1.38
CA PRO A 398 22.44 -7.55 1.22
C PRO A 398 22.82 -6.43 0.25
N GLY A 399 22.01 -6.24 -0.79
CA GLY A 399 22.34 -5.47 -1.98
C GLY A 399 21.50 -5.87 -3.17
N ALA A 400 21.67 -5.17 -4.29
CA ALA A 400 21.00 -5.48 -5.56
C ALA A 400 22.03 -5.71 -6.65
N TYR A 401 21.85 -6.80 -7.40
CA TYR A 401 22.85 -7.33 -8.31
C TYR A 401 22.26 -7.57 -9.70
N THR A 402 23.10 -7.45 -10.71
CA THR A 402 22.80 -7.81 -12.09
C THR A 402 23.40 -9.18 -12.42
N PRO A 403 22.99 -9.84 -13.52
CA PRO A 403 23.65 -11.05 -14.00
C PRO A 403 25.16 -10.91 -14.21
N SER A 404 25.66 -9.70 -14.49
CA SER A 404 27.07 -9.39 -14.68
C SER A 404 27.84 -9.05 -13.40
N SER A 405 27.17 -8.54 -12.37
CA SER A 405 27.84 -8.12 -11.12
C SER A 405 27.65 -9.10 -9.95
N GLY A 406 26.56 -9.85 -9.93
CA GLY A 406 26.26 -10.79 -8.86
C GLY A 406 26.90 -12.17 -9.04
N VAL A 407 27.02 -12.90 -7.93
CA VAL A 407 27.53 -14.27 -7.93
C VAL A 407 26.39 -15.23 -8.30
N ALA A 408 26.53 -15.96 -9.41
CA ALA A 408 25.54 -16.98 -9.82
C ALA A 408 26.19 -18.08 -10.66
N ARG A 409 25.58 -19.27 -10.66
CA ARG A 409 25.92 -20.37 -11.57
C ARG A 409 24.78 -20.57 -12.56
N TRP A 410 25.08 -20.50 -13.85
CA TRP A 410 24.11 -20.56 -14.93
C TRP A 410 24.18 -21.92 -15.63
N GLU A 411 23.02 -22.55 -15.87
CA GLU A 411 22.87 -23.84 -16.54
C GLU A 411 21.85 -23.70 -17.70
N GLY A 412 22.21 -24.19 -18.88
CA GLY A 412 21.42 -24.02 -20.12
C GLY A 412 21.88 -22.84 -20.98
N ASP A 413 21.14 -22.56 -22.04
CA ASP A 413 21.51 -21.59 -23.08
C ASP A 413 20.97 -20.19 -22.78
N TRP A 414 21.51 -19.55 -21.73
CA TRP A 414 21.19 -18.15 -21.37
C TRP A 414 21.94 -17.15 -22.28
N GLU A 415 21.24 -16.10 -22.71
CA GLU A 415 21.85 -14.91 -23.32
C GLU A 415 21.96 -13.77 -22.29
N PHE A 416 23.02 -12.96 -22.38
CA PHE A 416 23.32 -11.88 -21.43
C PHE A 416 23.47 -10.52 -22.14
N SER A 417 22.93 -9.47 -21.53
CA SER A 417 23.14 -8.08 -21.93
C SER A 417 22.94 -7.14 -20.74
N ASP A 418 23.10 -5.84 -20.96
CA ASP A 418 22.78 -4.80 -19.96
C ASP A 418 21.32 -4.83 -19.50
N LEU A 419 20.42 -5.48 -20.26
CA LEU A 419 19.02 -5.65 -19.90
C LEU A 419 18.78 -6.79 -18.89
N GLY A 420 19.74 -7.70 -18.74
CA GLY A 420 19.66 -8.88 -17.87
C GLY A 420 20.04 -10.18 -18.57
N ALA A 421 19.43 -11.27 -18.10
CA ALA A 421 19.57 -12.62 -18.66
C ALA A 421 18.26 -13.04 -19.35
N ASP A 422 18.39 -13.62 -20.54
CA ASP A 422 17.28 -14.08 -21.37
C ASP A 422 17.36 -15.61 -21.59
N PRO A 423 16.29 -16.36 -21.30
CA PRO A 423 16.26 -17.80 -21.52
C PRO A 423 16.01 -18.12 -23.00
N SER A 424 16.41 -19.30 -23.45
CA SER A 424 16.13 -19.76 -24.81
C SER A 424 14.64 -20.08 -25.03
N GLN A 425 14.27 -20.31 -26.29
CA GLN A 425 12.93 -20.74 -26.64
C GLN A 425 12.61 -22.18 -26.16
N GLU A 426 13.63 -23.02 -25.95
CA GLU A 426 13.45 -24.41 -25.48
C GLU A 426 12.95 -24.44 -24.03
N GLY A 427 13.39 -23.48 -23.21
CA GLY A 427 12.99 -23.33 -21.81
C GLY A 427 13.64 -24.35 -20.87
N GLY A 428 13.50 -24.12 -19.57
CA GLY A 428 14.05 -25.00 -18.54
C GLY A 428 15.47 -24.62 -18.10
N GLU A 429 15.99 -23.50 -18.58
CA GLU A 429 17.25 -22.94 -18.12
C GLU A 429 17.18 -22.60 -16.63
N ARG A 430 18.30 -22.79 -15.96
CA ARG A 430 18.40 -22.72 -14.51
C ARG A 430 19.51 -21.77 -14.10
N VAL A 431 19.29 -21.04 -13.02
CA VAL A 431 20.33 -20.26 -12.35
C VAL A 431 20.30 -20.53 -10.84
N VAL A 432 21.50 -20.73 -10.28
CA VAL A 432 21.73 -20.97 -8.84
C VAL A 432 22.46 -19.77 -8.25
N ILE A 433 21.84 -19.11 -7.28
CA ILE A 433 22.27 -17.83 -6.72
C ILE A 433 22.54 -18.02 -5.21
N PRO A 434 23.81 -18.14 -4.78
CA PRO A 434 24.14 -18.15 -3.36
C PRO A 434 24.00 -16.75 -2.77
N PHE A 435 23.39 -16.62 -1.59
CA PHE A 435 23.26 -15.33 -0.92
C PHE A 435 23.40 -15.45 0.60
N TRP A 436 23.71 -14.34 1.25
CA TRP A 436 23.64 -14.20 2.71
C TRP A 436 22.58 -13.15 3.05
N GLY A 437 21.58 -13.48 3.85
CA GLY A 437 20.52 -12.53 4.20
C GLY A 437 19.31 -13.19 4.84
N THR A 438 18.24 -12.43 5.01
CA THR A 438 16.95 -12.92 5.55
C THR A 438 15.83 -12.89 4.51
N ASP A 439 16.02 -12.15 3.42
CA ASP A 439 15.01 -11.95 2.40
C ASP A 439 15.68 -11.93 1.02
N PHE A 440 14.98 -12.49 0.03
CA PHE A 440 15.44 -12.61 -1.34
C PHE A 440 14.34 -12.20 -2.31
N GLY A 441 14.70 -11.43 -3.32
CA GLY A 441 13.80 -10.99 -4.37
C GLY A 441 14.42 -11.08 -5.75
N LEU A 442 13.57 -11.25 -6.76
CA LEU A 442 13.98 -11.23 -8.16
C LEU A 442 13.58 -9.90 -8.78
N ARG A 443 14.53 -9.25 -9.43
CA ARG A 443 14.28 -8.07 -10.26
C ARG A 443 13.95 -8.54 -11.66
N VAL A 444 12.69 -8.38 -12.03
CA VAL A 444 12.13 -8.96 -13.25
C VAL A 444 11.62 -7.88 -14.19
N ARG A 445 11.84 -8.08 -15.49
CA ARG A 445 11.07 -7.37 -16.51
C ARG A 445 9.74 -8.08 -16.63
N ARG A 446 8.66 -7.30 -16.70
CA ARG A 446 7.29 -7.80 -16.85
C ARG A 446 6.62 -7.00 -17.94
N GLY A 447 5.71 -7.63 -18.67
CA GLY A 447 5.03 -6.97 -19.79
C GLY A 447 3.79 -7.70 -20.24
N HIS A 448 3.42 -7.51 -21.50
CA HIS A 448 2.29 -8.19 -22.14
C HIS A 448 2.74 -9.51 -22.79
N TYR A 449 3.34 -10.40 -21.99
CA TYR A 449 3.75 -11.74 -22.40
C TYR A 449 3.51 -12.73 -21.27
N ARG A 450 3.52 -14.02 -21.60
CA ARG A 450 3.32 -15.13 -20.66
C ARG A 450 4.66 -15.83 -20.43
N ALA A 451 5.15 -15.77 -19.21
CA ALA A 451 6.29 -16.53 -18.74
C ALA A 451 6.23 -16.67 -17.21
N TYR A 452 6.95 -17.66 -16.68
CA TYR A 452 7.01 -17.93 -15.25
C TYR A 452 8.44 -18.22 -14.83
N PHE A 453 8.77 -17.86 -13.59
CA PHE A 453 9.93 -18.40 -12.89
C PHE A 453 9.48 -19.36 -11.80
N TYR A 454 10.02 -20.56 -11.77
CA TYR A 454 9.88 -21.47 -10.65
C TYR A 454 11.06 -21.30 -9.71
N VAL A 455 10.79 -21.08 -8.42
CA VAL A 455 11.85 -20.70 -7.48
C VAL A 455 11.85 -21.58 -6.23
N THR A 456 13.02 -22.07 -5.85
CA THR A 456 13.25 -22.72 -4.56
C THR A 456 14.33 -21.98 -3.77
N ILE A 457 14.22 -22.04 -2.45
CA ILE A 457 15.24 -21.58 -1.50
C ILE A 457 15.63 -22.79 -0.67
N ASP A 458 16.92 -23.13 -0.65
CA ASP A 458 17.47 -24.29 0.06
C ASP A 458 16.73 -25.60 -0.28
N GLY A 459 16.35 -25.75 -1.55
CA GLY A 459 15.60 -26.90 -2.06
C GLY A 459 14.12 -26.94 -1.68
N GLN A 460 13.60 -25.95 -0.95
CA GLN A 460 12.18 -25.82 -0.62
C GLN A 460 11.48 -24.78 -1.52
N PRO A 461 10.19 -24.97 -1.88
CA PRO A 461 9.46 -23.95 -2.63
C PRO A 461 9.47 -22.60 -1.89
N ALA A 462 9.86 -21.54 -2.60
CA ALA A 462 10.00 -20.20 -2.03
C ALA A 462 8.74 -19.77 -1.26
N ASN A 463 8.91 -19.24 -0.05
CA ASN A 463 7.83 -19.07 0.90
C ASN A 463 6.95 -17.83 0.65
N ALA A 464 7.43 -16.84 -0.12
CA ALA A 464 6.68 -15.63 -0.47
C ALA A 464 5.97 -15.73 -1.83
N LEU A 465 6.04 -16.87 -2.52
CA LEU A 465 5.42 -17.10 -3.83
C LEU A 465 4.20 -18.04 -3.76
N PRO A 466 3.19 -17.85 -4.63
CA PRO A 466 2.10 -18.79 -4.77
C PRO A 466 2.61 -20.13 -5.30
N ARG A 467 1.87 -21.21 -4.97
CA ARG A 467 2.21 -22.57 -5.36
C ARG A 467 1.24 -23.11 -6.41
N ASP A 468 1.76 -23.83 -7.39
CA ASP A 468 0.97 -24.56 -8.38
C ASP A 468 0.42 -25.88 -7.79
N GLU A 469 -0.28 -26.68 -8.62
CA GLU A 469 -0.82 -27.97 -8.16
C GLU A 469 0.24 -29.00 -7.77
N ALA A 470 1.44 -28.91 -8.34
CA ALA A 470 2.57 -29.76 -7.99
C ALA A 470 3.30 -29.26 -6.73
N GLY A 471 2.86 -28.15 -6.13
CA GLY A 471 3.47 -27.54 -4.96
C GLY A 471 4.70 -26.68 -5.28
N ARG A 472 5.00 -26.45 -6.56
CA ARG A 472 6.12 -25.60 -6.99
C ARG A 472 5.75 -24.14 -6.82
N ALA A 473 6.65 -23.37 -6.21
CA ALA A 473 6.51 -21.93 -6.08
C ALA A 473 6.80 -21.26 -7.43
N TYR A 474 5.89 -20.41 -7.90
CA TYR A 474 6.00 -19.74 -9.20
C TYR A 474 5.84 -18.22 -9.08
N LEU A 475 6.55 -17.50 -9.93
CA LEU A 475 6.48 -16.05 -10.10
C LEU A 475 5.96 -15.75 -11.51
N VAL A 476 4.95 -14.88 -11.59
CA VAL A 476 4.28 -14.51 -12.84
C VAL A 476 4.96 -13.30 -13.50
N LEU A 477 5.40 -13.45 -14.75
CA LEU A 477 6.09 -12.39 -15.48
C LEU A 477 5.15 -11.51 -16.32
N THR A 478 3.88 -11.90 -16.48
CA THR A 478 2.85 -11.03 -17.06
C THR A 478 2.59 -9.84 -16.12
N SER A 479 2.68 -8.61 -16.62
CA SER A 479 2.39 -7.40 -15.83
C SER A 479 0.89 -7.31 -15.45
N PRO A 480 0.53 -6.76 -14.26
CA PRO A 480 -0.86 -6.70 -13.82
C PRO A 480 -1.77 -5.85 -14.71
N ASP A 481 -1.24 -4.85 -15.41
CA ASP A 481 -1.96 -3.89 -16.26
C ASP A 481 -1.52 -3.94 -17.74
N TYR A 482 -0.73 -4.95 -18.11
CA TYR A 482 -0.12 -5.12 -19.43
C TYR A 482 0.89 -4.02 -19.84
N GLN A 483 1.33 -3.17 -18.90
CA GLN A 483 2.38 -2.21 -19.17
C GLN A 483 3.77 -2.82 -18.89
N PRO A 484 4.78 -2.57 -19.75
CA PRO A 484 6.15 -2.92 -19.45
C PRO A 484 6.63 -2.27 -18.16
N GLN A 485 7.18 -3.07 -17.25
CA GLN A 485 7.73 -2.59 -15.98
C GLN A 485 8.92 -3.46 -15.57
N VAL A 486 9.91 -2.84 -14.93
CA VAL A 486 11.02 -3.55 -14.28
C VAL A 486 10.87 -3.37 -12.78
N VAL A 487 10.64 -4.47 -12.07
CA VAL A 487 10.25 -4.42 -10.66
C VAL A 487 10.95 -5.52 -9.86
N THR A 488 11.33 -5.21 -8.63
CA THR A 488 11.82 -6.20 -7.66
C THR A 488 10.64 -6.84 -6.97
N LEU A 489 10.48 -8.15 -7.11
CA LEU A 489 9.41 -8.92 -6.45
C LEU A 489 9.98 -9.78 -5.32
N PRO A 490 9.37 -9.78 -4.13
CA PRO A 490 9.77 -10.67 -3.05
C PRO A 490 9.51 -12.13 -3.45
N VAL A 491 10.51 -12.96 -3.20
CA VAL A 491 10.50 -14.40 -3.48
C VAL A 491 10.57 -15.18 -2.18
N ALA A 492 11.39 -14.73 -1.24
CA ALA A 492 11.47 -15.28 0.09
C ALA A 492 11.63 -14.19 1.15
N GLU A 493 10.96 -14.37 2.29
CA GLU A 493 10.98 -13.43 3.41
C GLU A 493 11.10 -14.18 4.74
N GLY A 494 11.77 -13.58 5.72
CA GLY A 494 11.89 -14.12 7.08
C GLY A 494 12.64 -15.44 7.17
N LEU A 495 13.70 -15.59 6.39
CA LEU A 495 14.69 -16.68 6.54
C LEU A 495 15.57 -16.43 7.77
N ASP A 496 16.21 -17.49 8.27
CA ASP A 496 17.19 -17.36 9.35
C ASP A 496 18.41 -16.58 8.86
N PRO A 497 18.97 -15.60 9.60
CA PRO A 497 20.14 -14.86 9.15
C PRO A 497 21.34 -15.77 8.85
N GLY A 498 21.71 -15.90 7.58
CA GLY A 498 22.77 -16.81 7.19
C GLY A 498 22.91 -17.01 5.68
N PRO A 499 23.76 -17.96 5.27
CA PRO A 499 23.92 -18.36 3.88
C PRO A 499 22.73 -19.21 3.41
N HIS A 500 22.27 -18.94 2.19
CA HIS A 500 21.17 -19.60 1.51
C HIS A 500 21.47 -19.77 0.03
N VAL A 501 20.71 -20.63 -0.65
CA VAL A 501 20.79 -20.82 -2.10
C VAL A 501 19.41 -20.68 -2.71
N ALA A 502 19.27 -19.71 -3.62
CA ALA A 502 18.10 -19.58 -4.48
C ALA A 502 18.34 -20.29 -5.82
N GLU A 503 17.38 -21.10 -6.24
CA GLU A 503 17.38 -21.74 -7.56
C GLU A 503 16.17 -21.25 -8.35
N VAL A 504 16.43 -20.71 -9.53
CA VAL A 504 15.41 -20.17 -10.43
C VAL A 504 15.42 -20.96 -11.73
N VAL A 505 14.25 -21.47 -12.14
CA VAL A 505 14.06 -22.18 -13.40
C VAL A 505 13.08 -21.40 -14.27
N ALA A 506 13.50 -21.09 -15.50
CA ALA A 506 12.72 -20.34 -16.47
C ALA A 506 11.73 -21.22 -17.24
N GLU A 507 10.49 -20.75 -17.34
CA GLU A 507 9.49 -21.29 -18.26
C GLU A 507 9.02 -20.17 -19.19
N ARG A 508 9.50 -20.21 -20.46
CA ARG A 508 9.29 -19.18 -21.50
C ARG A 508 9.95 -17.85 -21.13
N GLY A 509 9.65 -16.81 -21.91
CA GLY A 509 10.14 -15.45 -21.65
C GLY A 509 11.31 -15.02 -22.53
N TRP A 510 11.73 -15.87 -23.48
CA TRP A 510 12.71 -15.53 -24.51
C TRP A 510 12.35 -14.23 -25.26
N ASP A 511 13.37 -13.51 -25.72
CA ASP A 511 13.32 -12.18 -26.31
C ASP A 511 12.72 -11.09 -25.38
N GLN A 512 12.57 -11.35 -24.07
CA GLN A 512 11.98 -10.39 -23.12
C GLN A 512 12.95 -9.92 -22.04
N TRP A 513 14.11 -10.56 -21.90
CA TRP A 513 15.10 -10.31 -20.84
C TRP A 513 14.50 -10.43 -19.42
N PRO A 514 13.73 -11.50 -19.12
CA PRO A 514 12.84 -11.54 -17.97
C PRO A 514 13.55 -11.45 -16.62
N LEU A 515 14.82 -11.88 -16.52
CA LEU A 515 15.62 -11.78 -15.30
C LEU A 515 16.60 -10.60 -15.41
N ALA A 516 16.22 -9.44 -14.87
CA ALA A 516 17.07 -8.25 -14.86
C ALA A 516 18.08 -8.24 -13.70
N GLY A 517 17.91 -9.09 -12.69
CA GLY A 517 18.79 -9.19 -11.52
C GLY A 517 18.08 -9.76 -10.30
N TRP A 518 18.71 -9.60 -9.14
CA TRP A 518 18.16 -10.03 -7.84
C TRP A 518 18.54 -9.05 -6.73
N SER A 519 17.80 -9.14 -5.64
CA SER A 519 17.99 -8.29 -4.46
C SER A 519 17.98 -9.16 -3.20
N VAL A 520 18.86 -8.84 -2.28
CA VAL A 520 19.05 -9.52 -1.00
C VAL A 520 18.88 -8.48 0.09
N ALA A 521 18.12 -8.79 1.14
CA ALA A 521 17.98 -7.91 2.30
C ALA A 521 18.34 -8.62 3.60
N TYR A 522 18.63 -7.81 4.61
CA TYR A 522 18.81 -8.24 5.97
C TYR A 522 17.87 -7.46 6.89
N HIS A 523 17.07 -8.20 7.64
CA HIS A 523 16.20 -7.68 8.69
C HIS A 523 16.59 -8.34 10.01
N PRO A 524 17.08 -7.56 10.99
CA PRO A 524 17.40 -8.12 12.29
C PRO A 524 16.13 -8.61 12.99
N ASP A 525 16.28 -9.56 13.93
CA ASP A 525 15.14 -10.12 14.66
C ASP A 525 14.41 -9.05 15.49
N GLU A 526 13.21 -8.69 15.02
CA GLU A 526 12.33 -7.72 15.68
C GLU A 526 11.34 -8.36 16.65
N THR A 527 11.42 -9.67 16.92
CA THR A 527 10.40 -10.41 17.68
C THR A 527 10.15 -9.76 19.05
N VAL A 528 11.20 -9.41 19.78
CA VAL A 528 11.10 -8.75 21.09
C VAL A 528 10.43 -7.38 20.96
N TYR A 529 10.79 -6.59 19.95
CA TYR A 529 10.19 -5.28 19.68
C TYR A 529 8.70 -5.39 19.37
N ARG A 530 8.31 -6.33 18.47
CA ARG A 530 6.92 -6.58 18.07
C ARG A 530 6.06 -6.99 19.25
N TRP A 531 6.53 -7.93 20.08
CA TRP A 531 5.81 -8.34 21.30
C TRP A 531 5.72 -7.22 22.34
N SER A 532 6.77 -6.42 22.49
CA SER A 532 6.78 -5.28 23.40
C SER A 532 5.77 -4.20 22.96
N ILE A 533 5.72 -3.86 21.67
CA ILE A 533 4.71 -2.94 21.11
C ILE A 533 3.30 -3.52 21.23
N ALA A 534 3.09 -4.80 20.93
CA ALA A 534 1.79 -5.44 21.08
C ALA A 534 1.30 -5.41 22.55
N GLY A 535 2.20 -5.67 23.50
CA GLY A 535 1.94 -5.53 24.93
C GLY A 535 1.55 -4.11 25.32
N LEU A 536 2.28 -3.10 24.84
CA LEU A 536 1.99 -1.68 25.09
C LEU A 536 0.64 -1.24 24.47
N ILE A 537 0.31 -1.71 23.26
CA ILE A 537 -1.00 -1.48 22.64
C ILE A 537 -2.10 -2.13 23.50
N GLY A 538 -1.90 -3.37 23.95
CA GLY A 538 -2.83 -4.06 24.85
C GLY A 538 -3.06 -3.29 26.15
N MET A 539 -2.00 -2.80 26.80
CA MET A 539 -2.09 -1.94 27.98
C MET A 539 -2.82 -0.62 27.67
N GLY A 540 -2.55 0.00 26.52
CA GLY A 540 -3.24 1.21 26.07
C GLY A 540 -4.74 1.00 25.86
N LEU A 541 -5.14 -0.15 25.29
CA LEU A 541 -6.55 -0.52 25.12
C LEU A 541 -7.24 -0.78 26.47
N ILE A 542 -6.56 -1.41 27.43
CA ILE A 542 -7.05 -1.57 28.80
C ILE A 542 -7.22 -0.20 29.48
N GLY A 543 -6.23 0.69 29.34
CA GLY A 543 -6.30 2.07 29.82
C GLY A 543 -7.44 2.85 29.19
N LEU A 544 -7.67 2.72 27.88
CA LEU A 544 -8.78 3.35 27.17
C LEU A 544 -10.14 2.83 27.65
N ALA A 545 -10.29 1.50 27.75
CA ALA A 545 -11.50 0.87 28.26
C ALA A 545 -11.79 1.29 29.71
N GLY A 546 -10.77 1.31 30.56
CA GLY A 546 -10.84 1.80 31.93
C GLY A 546 -11.24 3.27 32.00
N THR A 547 -10.68 4.12 31.14
CA THR A 547 -11.01 5.56 31.03
C THR A 547 -12.47 5.76 30.63
N VAL A 548 -12.96 5.02 29.63
CA VAL A 548 -14.37 5.09 29.20
C VAL A 548 -15.31 4.57 30.30
N TRP A 549 -14.95 3.45 30.94
CA TRP A 549 -15.76 2.82 31.99
C TRP A 549 -15.84 3.67 33.25
N ALA A 550 -14.69 4.14 33.76
CA ALA A 550 -14.60 4.98 34.95
C ALA A 550 -15.15 6.38 34.66
N GLY A 551 -14.88 6.93 33.48
CA GLY A 551 -15.37 8.24 33.03
C GLY A 551 -16.89 8.32 33.02
N ARG A 552 -17.59 7.25 32.63
CA ARG A 552 -19.07 7.18 32.73
C ARG A 552 -19.59 7.24 34.17
N ARG A 553 -18.75 6.92 35.16
CA ARG A 553 -19.08 6.89 36.60
C ARG A 553 -18.57 8.11 37.37
N VAL A 554 -17.74 8.95 36.75
CA VAL A 554 -17.29 10.23 37.31
C VAL A 554 -18.46 11.21 37.35
N ARG A 555 -18.64 11.90 38.48
CA ARG A 555 -19.66 12.95 38.64
C ARG A 555 -19.18 14.26 38.00
N TRP A 556 -19.20 14.31 36.67
CA TRP A 556 -18.78 15.47 35.86
C TRP A 556 -19.43 16.79 36.28
N GLY A 557 -20.64 16.76 36.87
CA GLY A 557 -21.30 17.96 37.38
C GLY A 557 -20.55 18.70 38.51
N ARG A 558 -19.64 18.05 39.25
CA ARG A 558 -18.74 18.75 40.20
C ARG A 558 -17.52 19.36 39.49
N LEU A 559 -16.93 18.64 38.53
CA LEU A 559 -15.82 19.12 37.69
C LEU A 559 -16.25 20.27 36.76
N GLY A 560 -17.42 20.18 36.16
CA GLY A 560 -18.02 21.23 35.34
C GLY A 560 -18.34 22.50 36.13
N ARG A 561 -18.64 22.40 37.45
CA ARG A 561 -18.76 23.57 38.33
C ARG A 561 -17.39 24.22 38.61
N ALA A 562 -16.33 23.44 38.72
CA ALA A 562 -14.96 23.94 38.84
C ALA A 562 -14.44 24.54 37.51
N ALA A 563 -14.76 23.92 36.36
CA ALA A 563 -14.45 24.45 35.04
C ALA A 563 -15.29 25.70 34.71
N ALA A 564 -16.55 25.78 35.15
CA ALA A 564 -17.35 27.00 35.07
C ALA A 564 -16.81 28.12 35.97
N ALA A 565 -16.28 27.77 37.15
CA ALA A 565 -15.56 28.73 38.00
C ALA A 565 -14.24 29.20 37.37
N ALA A 566 -13.54 28.34 36.60
CA ALA A 566 -12.35 28.70 35.84
C ALA A 566 -12.67 29.48 34.55
N TRP A 567 -13.77 29.16 33.88
CA TRP A 567 -14.34 29.94 32.77
C TRP A 567 -14.68 31.35 33.24
N GLY A 568 -15.30 31.48 34.43
CA GLY A 568 -15.54 32.75 35.09
C GLY A 568 -14.28 33.54 35.50
N ARG A 569 -13.08 32.95 35.43
CA ARG A 569 -11.80 33.67 35.63
C ARG A 569 -11.21 34.21 34.33
N LEU A 570 -11.69 33.79 33.16
CA LEU A 570 -11.31 34.41 31.88
C LEU A 570 -11.93 35.81 31.81
N SER A 571 -11.17 36.82 31.38
CA SER A 571 -11.71 38.16 31.15
C SER A 571 -12.84 38.11 30.12
N GLU A 572 -13.87 38.94 30.27
CA GLU A 572 -15.04 38.99 29.38
C GLU A 572 -14.67 39.00 27.88
N GLY A 573 -13.59 39.68 27.48
CA GLY A 573 -13.15 39.76 26.08
C GLY A 573 -12.83 38.41 25.42
N TRP A 574 -12.23 37.46 26.15
CA TRP A 574 -11.89 36.13 25.62
C TRP A 574 -13.09 35.18 25.58
N GLN A 575 -14.00 35.33 26.54
CA GLN A 575 -15.29 34.62 26.53
C GLN A 575 -16.17 35.11 25.37
N VAL A 576 -16.15 36.40 25.07
CA VAL A 576 -16.87 37.02 23.95
C VAL A 576 -16.26 36.62 22.60
N LEU A 577 -14.92 36.62 22.45
CA LEU A 577 -14.25 36.25 21.19
C LEU A 577 -14.51 34.79 20.78
N THR A 578 -14.43 33.85 21.73
CA THR A 578 -14.73 32.43 21.49
C THR A 578 -16.20 32.20 21.18
N THR A 579 -17.11 32.93 21.84
CA THR A 579 -18.55 32.92 21.56
C THR A 579 -18.88 33.51 20.19
N LEU A 580 -18.20 34.59 19.78
CA LEU A 580 -18.37 35.24 18.47
C LEU A 580 -17.85 34.37 17.32
N LEU A 581 -16.73 33.65 17.51
CA LEU A 581 -16.20 32.71 16.51
C LEU A 581 -17.12 31.49 16.30
N THR A 582 -17.67 30.94 17.38
CA THR A 582 -18.66 29.84 17.28
C THR A 582 -20.00 30.33 16.74
N ALA A 583 -20.45 31.53 17.11
CA ALA A 583 -21.64 32.15 16.55
C ALA A 583 -21.48 32.50 15.06
N GLY A 584 -20.29 32.92 14.62
CA GLY A 584 -19.97 33.21 13.21
C GLY A 584 -19.98 31.97 12.32
N LEU A 585 -19.42 30.86 12.80
CA LEU A 585 -19.53 29.54 12.14
C LEU A 585 -20.98 29.04 12.08
N LEU A 586 -21.77 29.33 13.12
CA LEU A 586 -23.20 29.04 13.14
C LEU A 586 -23.98 29.92 12.14
N TRP A 587 -23.63 31.21 12.01
CA TRP A 587 -24.30 32.16 11.14
C TRP A 587 -24.00 31.93 9.65
N ALA A 588 -22.78 31.54 9.29
CA ALA A 588 -22.44 31.12 7.92
C ALA A 588 -23.28 29.89 7.47
N SER A 589 -23.63 29.00 8.41
CA SER A 589 -24.52 27.86 8.15
C SER A 589 -26.01 28.26 8.00
N THR A 590 -26.41 29.39 8.61
CA THR A 590 -27.81 29.85 8.57
C THR A 590 -28.14 30.61 7.29
N TRP A 591 -27.20 31.33 6.66
CA TRP A 591 -27.43 32.04 5.39
C TRP A 591 -27.76 31.10 4.23
N MET A 592 -27.16 29.90 4.18
CA MET A 592 -27.50 28.86 3.20
C MET A 592 -28.91 28.26 3.40
N THR A 593 -29.63 28.63 4.47
CA THR A 593 -30.91 27.98 4.85
C THR A 593 -32.20 28.75 4.47
N TRP A 594 -32.14 29.97 3.93
CA TRP A 594 -33.34 30.83 3.71
C TRP A 594 -33.84 30.82 2.25
N GLY A 595 -34.09 29.64 1.70
CA GLY A 595 -34.81 29.46 0.42
C GLY A 595 -36.16 28.77 0.63
N LEU A 596 -36.94 29.25 1.61
CA LEU A 596 -38.20 28.61 2.05
C LEU A 596 -39.40 29.45 1.66
N GLU A 597 -39.86 29.38 0.40
CA GLU A 597 -41.27 29.75 0.09
C GLU A 597 -41.86 29.16 -1.22
N GLY A 598 -41.22 28.18 -1.87
CA GLY A 598 -41.76 27.55 -3.11
C GLY A 598 -42.51 26.22 -2.95
N GLY A 599 -42.41 25.57 -1.78
CA GLY A 599 -42.72 24.14 -1.61
C GLY A 599 -44.20 23.74 -1.67
N ASN A 600 -45.10 24.65 -1.31
CA ASN A 600 -46.52 24.34 -1.15
C ASN A 600 -47.35 24.55 -2.43
N ALA A 601 -46.81 25.25 -3.43
CA ALA A 601 -47.47 25.47 -4.73
C ALA A 601 -47.38 24.23 -5.63
N PHE A 602 -46.22 23.53 -5.65
CA PHE A 602 -45.99 22.43 -6.59
C PHE A 602 -46.75 21.13 -6.23
N ARG A 603 -47.01 20.86 -4.94
CA ARG A 603 -47.80 19.68 -4.53
C ARG A 603 -49.27 19.75 -4.93
N ARG A 604 -49.78 20.92 -5.31
CA ARG A 604 -51.19 21.13 -5.74
C ARG A 604 -51.44 20.79 -7.21
N LEU A 605 -50.40 20.60 -8.03
CA LEU A 605 -50.51 20.35 -9.49
C LEU A 605 -50.83 18.88 -9.87
N GLY A 606 -50.96 17.97 -8.90
CA GLY A 606 -51.27 16.56 -9.14
C GLY A 606 -50.06 15.70 -9.50
N ASP A 607 -50.10 14.42 -9.10
CA ASP A 607 -48.95 13.51 -9.23
C ASP A 607 -48.52 13.21 -10.67
N GLY A 608 -49.44 13.25 -11.64
CA GLY A 608 -49.13 12.96 -13.05
C GLY A 608 -48.26 14.04 -13.70
N VAL A 609 -48.58 15.31 -13.48
CA VAL A 609 -47.82 16.45 -14.02
C VAL A 609 -46.42 16.52 -13.40
N GLY A 610 -46.30 16.26 -12.10
CA GLY A 610 -45.02 16.21 -11.41
C GLY A 610 -44.08 15.12 -11.95
N ILE A 611 -44.61 13.91 -12.23
CA ILE A 611 -43.82 12.82 -12.83
C ILE A 611 -43.39 13.18 -14.25
N ALA A 612 -44.31 13.68 -15.09
CA ALA A 612 -44.01 14.05 -16.47
C ALA A 612 -42.96 15.18 -16.55
N ALA A 613 -43.08 16.21 -15.72
CA ALA A 613 -42.12 17.30 -15.65
C ALA A 613 -40.72 16.82 -15.20
N THR A 614 -40.66 15.95 -14.18
CA THR A 614 -39.39 15.39 -13.70
C THR A 614 -38.73 14.49 -14.74
N LEU A 615 -39.49 13.63 -15.43
CA LEU A 615 -38.96 12.79 -16.51
C LEU A 615 -38.50 13.63 -17.72
N ALA A 616 -39.25 14.66 -18.10
CA ALA A 616 -38.87 15.57 -19.17
C ALA A 616 -37.61 16.36 -18.82
N ALA A 617 -37.50 16.88 -17.60
CA ALA A 617 -36.31 17.56 -17.11
C ALA A 617 -35.09 16.62 -17.09
N ALA A 618 -35.26 15.37 -16.61
CA ALA A 618 -34.19 14.36 -16.62
C ALA A 618 -33.75 13.99 -18.05
N GLY A 619 -34.71 13.79 -18.95
CA GLY A 619 -34.43 13.47 -20.36
C GLY A 619 -33.71 14.61 -21.10
N LEU A 620 -34.20 15.84 -20.95
CA LEU A 620 -33.55 17.03 -21.50
C LEU A 620 -32.16 17.24 -20.92
N PHE A 621 -32.00 17.08 -19.60
CA PHE A 621 -30.69 17.20 -18.96
C PHE A 621 -29.69 16.17 -19.50
N TYR A 622 -30.14 14.95 -19.76
CA TYR A 622 -29.25 13.87 -20.20
C TYR A 622 -28.91 13.91 -21.70
N TYR A 623 -29.91 14.16 -22.55
CA TYR A 623 -29.79 14.00 -24.00
C TYR A 623 -29.65 15.32 -24.76
N SER A 624 -29.83 16.47 -24.10
CA SER A 624 -29.68 17.77 -24.77
C SER A 624 -28.23 17.98 -25.22
N PRO A 625 -28.00 18.24 -26.52
CA PRO A 625 -26.69 18.67 -27.01
C PRO A 625 -26.40 20.15 -26.69
N TRP A 626 -27.39 20.91 -26.21
CA TRP A 626 -27.31 22.35 -25.99
C TRP A 626 -26.95 22.68 -24.55
N PHE A 627 -25.76 23.25 -24.32
CA PHE A 627 -25.24 23.56 -22.98
C PHE A 627 -26.23 24.32 -22.09
N LEU A 628 -26.81 25.41 -22.59
CA LEU A 628 -27.75 26.22 -21.81
C LEU A 628 -29.02 25.44 -21.43
N LEU A 629 -29.56 24.66 -22.36
CA LEU A 629 -30.74 23.82 -22.10
C LEU A 629 -30.42 22.71 -21.09
N THR A 630 -29.22 22.14 -21.16
CA THR A 630 -28.74 21.14 -20.18
C THR A 630 -28.61 21.75 -18.79
N VAL A 631 -28.02 22.94 -18.64
CA VAL A 631 -27.92 23.64 -17.35
C VAL A 631 -29.31 23.97 -16.79
N LEU A 632 -30.20 24.52 -17.62
CA LEU A 632 -31.56 24.90 -17.21
C LEU A 632 -32.40 23.69 -16.81
N SER A 633 -32.34 22.59 -17.59
CA SER A 633 -33.05 21.35 -17.28
C SER A 633 -32.44 20.63 -16.07
N GLY A 634 -31.13 20.69 -15.86
CA GLY A 634 -30.47 20.19 -14.65
C GLY A 634 -30.88 20.95 -13.39
N LEU A 635 -30.98 22.28 -13.47
CA LEU A 635 -31.50 23.11 -12.38
C LEU A 635 -32.98 22.82 -12.11
N ALA A 636 -33.79 22.70 -13.16
CA ALA A 636 -35.21 22.33 -13.03
C ALA A 636 -35.35 20.94 -12.38
N LEU A 637 -34.58 19.96 -12.82
CA LEU A 637 -34.54 18.62 -12.24
C LEU A 637 -34.16 18.66 -10.76
N PHE A 638 -33.12 19.43 -10.40
CA PHE A 638 -32.71 19.59 -9.01
C PHE A 638 -33.81 20.21 -8.15
N ILE A 639 -34.47 21.27 -8.63
CA ILE A 639 -35.60 21.91 -7.94
C ILE A 639 -36.75 20.90 -7.75
N LEU A 640 -37.08 20.12 -8.78
CA LEU A 640 -38.13 19.10 -8.70
C LEU A 640 -37.80 18.02 -7.65
N ILE A 641 -36.55 17.56 -7.59
CA ILE A 641 -36.09 16.58 -6.58
C ILE A 641 -36.05 17.20 -5.18
N LEU A 642 -35.64 18.47 -5.04
CA LEU A 642 -35.70 19.21 -3.78
C LEU A 642 -37.12 19.29 -3.24
N LEU A 643 -38.11 19.44 -4.12
CA LEU A 643 -39.53 19.52 -3.78
C LEU A 643 -40.17 18.14 -3.52
N ARG A 644 -39.72 17.10 -4.24
CA ARG A 644 -40.28 15.74 -4.24
C ARG A 644 -39.16 14.70 -4.18
N LEU A 645 -38.63 14.48 -2.97
CA LEU A 645 -37.59 13.46 -2.73
C LEU A 645 -38.01 12.06 -3.21
N ASP A 646 -39.31 11.73 -3.13
CA ASP A 646 -39.85 10.46 -3.62
C ASP A 646 -39.60 10.25 -5.13
N LEU A 647 -39.64 11.31 -5.93
CA LEU A 647 -39.35 11.24 -7.36
C LEU A 647 -37.85 11.06 -7.62
N GLY A 648 -36.99 11.70 -6.81
CA GLY A 648 -35.55 11.46 -6.85
C GLY A 648 -35.20 9.99 -6.54
N LEU A 649 -35.76 9.44 -5.46
CA LEU A 649 -35.56 8.03 -5.08
C LEU A 649 -36.11 7.05 -6.13
N ALA A 650 -37.24 7.38 -6.77
CA ALA A 650 -37.79 6.57 -7.85
C ALA A 650 -36.90 6.62 -9.11
N LEU A 651 -36.40 7.79 -9.49
CA LEU A 651 -35.45 7.95 -10.60
C LEU A 651 -34.17 7.15 -10.38
N ILE A 652 -33.58 7.17 -9.16
CA ILE A 652 -32.41 6.35 -8.84
C ILE A 652 -32.68 4.87 -9.12
N ALA A 653 -33.81 4.35 -8.62
CA ALA A 653 -34.18 2.94 -8.78
C ALA A 653 -34.39 2.54 -10.25
N GLY A 654 -34.94 3.43 -11.08
CA GLY A 654 -35.16 3.17 -12.51
C GLY A 654 -33.93 3.39 -13.40
N LEU A 655 -33.00 4.26 -12.99
CA LEU A 655 -31.84 4.65 -13.79
C LEU A 655 -30.55 3.92 -13.43
N ALA A 656 -30.51 3.23 -12.27
CA ALA A 656 -29.38 2.40 -11.84
C ALA A 656 -28.81 1.44 -12.92
N PRO A 657 -29.61 0.70 -13.71
CA PRO A 657 -29.06 -0.23 -14.72
C PRO A 657 -28.40 0.48 -15.92
N PHE A 658 -28.56 1.79 -16.07
CA PHE A 658 -28.02 2.56 -17.20
C PHE A 658 -26.67 3.22 -16.88
N TYR A 659 -25.98 2.77 -15.83
CA TYR A 659 -24.69 3.34 -15.40
C TYR A 659 -23.61 3.30 -16.49
N ALA A 660 -23.69 2.34 -17.42
CA ALA A 660 -22.75 2.16 -18.53
C ALA A 660 -22.76 3.33 -19.54
N PHE A 661 -23.74 4.23 -19.44
CA PHE A 661 -23.82 5.46 -20.22
C PHE A 661 -23.61 6.67 -19.29
N PRO A 662 -22.37 7.03 -18.94
CA PRO A 662 -22.13 8.21 -18.12
C PRO A 662 -22.10 9.49 -18.97
N TRP A 663 -22.61 10.57 -18.40
CA TRP A 663 -22.39 11.92 -18.93
C TRP A 663 -20.97 12.37 -18.59
N ARG A 664 -20.24 12.90 -19.58
CA ARG A 664 -18.86 13.36 -19.41
C ARG A 664 -18.83 14.86 -19.19
N VAL A 665 -18.29 15.29 -18.04
CA VAL A 665 -18.07 16.69 -17.69
C VAL A 665 -16.58 16.86 -17.46
N PHE A 666 -15.91 17.62 -18.34
CA PHE A 666 -14.45 17.70 -18.41
C PHE A 666 -13.81 16.29 -18.55
N SER A 667 -12.89 15.93 -17.66
CA SER A 667 -12.19 14.64 -17.63
C SER A 667 -12.88 13.56 -16.78
N LYS A 668 -14.09 13.83 -16.26
CA LYS A 668 -14.82 12.92 -15.36
C LYS A 668 -16.14 12.47 -15.99
N ALA A 669 -16.56 11.26 -15.65
CA ALA A 669 -17.78 10.65 -16.13
C ALA A 669 -18.71 10.36 -14.94
N PHE A 670 -19.97 10.76 -15.06
CA PHE A 670 -20.99 10.62 -14.02
C PHE A 670 -22.21 9.94 -14.60
N SER A 671 -22.67 8.85 -13.97
CA SER A 671 -23.93 8.22 -14.39
C SER A 671 -25.13 9.10 -14.02
N MET A 672 -26.25 8.95 -14.73
CA MET A 672 -27.46 9.68 -14.33
C MET A 672 -27.93 9.24 -12.93
N ALA A 673 -27.82 7.96 -12.59
CA ALA A 673 -28.16 7.46 -11.26
C ALA A 673 -27.32 8.13 -10.17
N GLU A 674 -26.02 8.35 -10.42
CA GLU A 674 -25.14 9.08 -9.51
C GLU A 674 -25.57 10.54 -9.31
N ILE A 675 -25.81 11.27 -10.41
CA ILE A 675 -26.23 12.68 -10.35
C ILE A 675 -27.53 12.82 -9.56
N VAL A 676 -28.52 11.98 -9.86
CA VAL A 676 -29.82 11.98 -9.15
C VAL A 676 -29.64 11.55 -7.69
N THR A 677 -28.70 10.65 -7.38
CA THR A 677 -28.38 10.25 -6.00
C THR A 677 -27.85 11.44 -5.20
N LEU A 678 -26.92 12.22 -5.75
CA LEU A 678 -26.39 13.43 -5.11
C LEU A 678 -27.47 14.51 -4.94
N MET A 679 -28.29 14.74 -5.96
CA MET A 679 -29.44 15.67 -5.88
C MET A 679 -30.45 15.25 -4.81
N SER A 680 -30.73 13.94 -4.73
CA SER A 680 -31.64 13.36 -3.74
C SER A 680 -31.05 13.43 -2.33
N LEU A 681 -29.74 13.23 -2.19
CA LEU A 681 -29.04 13.36 -0.91
C LEU A 681 -29.14 14.79 -0.38
N ALA A 682 -28.93 15.79 -1.22
CA ALA A 682 -29.13 17.19 -0.85
C ALA A 682 -30.58 17.48 -0.42
N SER A 683 -31.56 16.96 -1.16
CA SER A 683 -32.98 17.05 -0.81
C SER A 683 -33.30 16.37 0.53
N TRP A 684 -32.71 15.20 0.79
CA TRP A 684 -32.86 14.46 2.03
C TRP A 684 -32.22 15.19 3.22
N VAL A 685 -30.97 15.70 3.09
CA VAL A 685 -30.31 16.49 4.14
C VAL A 685 -31.14 17.72 4.50
N ARG A 686 -31.64 18.44 3.48
CA ARG A 686 -32.56 19.57 3.67
C ARG A 686 -33.79 19.18 4.49
N SER A 687 -34.40 18.02 4.17
CA SER A 687 -35.58 17.53 4.90
C SER A 687 -35.29 17.20 6.37
N ARG A 688 -34.09 16.67 6.69
CA ARG A 688 -33.66 16.36 8.06
C ARG A 688 -33.44 17.60 8.90
N VAL A 689 -32.74 18.58 8.33
CA VAL A 689 -32.46 19.84 9.01
C VAL A 689 -33.77 20.59 9.31
N ALA A 690 -34.74 20.57 8.39
CA ALA A 690 -36.06 21.15 8.61
C ALA A 690 -36.85 20.44 9.74
N ASP A 691 -36.83 19.10 9.79
CA ASP A 691 -37.49 18.31 10.85
C ASP A 691 -36.89 18.58 12.24
N CYS A 692 -35.57 18.80 12.35
CA CYS A 692 -34.91 19.11 13.62
C CYS A 692 -35.23 20.52 14.14
N ARG A 693 -35.45 21.50 13.26
CA ARG A 693 -35.73 22.90 13.64
C ARG A 693 -37.16 23.12 14.16
N LEU A 694 -38.12 22.28 13.77
CA LEU A 694 -39.52 22.35 14.23
C LEU A 694 -39.75 21.69 15.61
N GLY A 695 -38.71 21.12 16.24
CA GLY A 695 -38.81 20.37 17.50
C GLY A 695 -37.78 20.78 18.56
N ILE A 696 -37.76 22.04 18.98
CA ILE A 696 -36.84 22.53 20.04
C ILE A 696 -37.32 22.19 21.47
N GLY A 697 -38.50 21.59 21.64
CA GLY A 697 -39.05 21.26 22.96
C GLY A 697 -38.61 19.94 23.60
N ASP A 698 -38.05 18.98 22.86
CA ASP A 698 -38.10 17.58 23.34
C ASP A 698 -36.91 16.66 23.01
N TRP A 699 -35.70 17.21 22.95
CA TRP A 699 -34.46 16.42 22.84
C TRP A 699 -34.31 15.38 23.98
N LYS A 700 -34.84 15.69 25.17
CA LYS A 700 -34.81 14.78 26.33
C LYS A 700 -35.78 13.60 26.20
N SER A 701 -36.94 13.75 25.54
CA SER A 701 -37.81 12.60 25.23
C SER A 701 -37.31 11.82 24.03
N ALA A 702 -36.68 12.46 23.04
CA ALA A 702 -36.09 11.79 21.86
C ALA A 702 -34.95 10.82 22.23
N ILE A 703 -34.19 11.12 23.30
CA ILE A 703 -33.15 10.21 23.85
C ILE A 703 -33.75 9.16 24.80
N ARG A 704 -34.86 9.46 25.50
CA ARG A 704 -35.49 8.54 26.47
C ARG A 704 -36.46 7.55 25.81
N ASN A 705 -37.03 7.88 24.65
CA ASN A 705 -37.82 6.99 23.83
C ASN A 705 -36.87 6.23 22.90
N ARG A 706 -36.70 4.91 23.13
CA ARG A 706 -35.89 3.98 22.30
C ARG A 706 -36.46 3.82 20.86
N GLN A 707 -36.53 4.89 20.09
CA GLN A 707 -36.92 4.86 18.67
C GLN A 707 -36.04 5.82 17.84
N SER A 708 -34.72 5.80 18.06
CA SER A 708 -33.81 6.20 16.99
C SER A 708 -33.93 5.16 15.85
N PRO A 709 -34.14 5.58 14.59
CA PRO A 709 -34.49 4.67 13.50
C PRO A 709 -33.34 3.79 13.01
N ILE A 710 -32.13 3.82 13.58
CA ILE A 710 -30.93 3.12 13.07
C ILE A 710 -30.26 2.27 14.18
N HIS A 711 -30.95 1.24 14.68
CA HIS A 711 -30.39 0.34 15.70
C HIS A 711 -30.70 -1.15 15.48
N ASN A 712 -31.22 -1.53 14.31
CA ASN A 712 -31.46 -2.94 14.04
C ASN A 712 -30.24 -3.61 13.38
N SER A 713 -30.19 -4.93 13.49
CA SER A 713 -29.05 -5.74 13.04
C SER A 713 -28.69 -5.51 11.56
N LEU A 714 -29.67 -5.25 10.69
CA LEU A 714 -29.43 -5.01 9.27
C LEU A 714 -28.82 -3.61 9.03
N ASP A 715 -29.30 -2.58 9.74
CA ASP A 715 -28.74 -1.22 9.67
C ASP A 715 -27.27 -1.22 10.12
N LEU A 716 -26.94 -1.98 11.19
CA LEU A 716 -25.58 -2.13 11.69
C LEU A 716 -24.69 -2.91 10.70
N ALA A 717 -25.22 -3.94 10.03
CA ALA A 717 -24.48 -4.69 9.02
C ALA A 717 -24.12 -3.81 7.80
N VAL A 718 -25.02 -2.92 7.37
CA VAL A 718 -24.74 -1.93 6.32
C VAL A 718 -23.64 -0.95 6.75
N LEU A 719 -23.70 -0.44 7.97
CA LEU A 719 -22.65 0.46 8.49
C LEU A 719 -21.30 -0.24 8.58
N ALA A 720 -21.27 -1.51 9.00
CA ALA A 720 -20.04 -2.31 9.02
C ALA A 720 -19.47 -2.50 7.61
N LEU A 721 -20.31 -2.79 6.61
CA LEU A 721 -19.89 -2.89 5.20
C LEU A 721 -19.26 -1.58 4.72
N VAL A 722 -19.93 -0.45 4.96
CA VAL A 722 -19.43 0.88 4.56
C VAL A 722 -18.10 1.19 5.24
N PHE A 723 -17.98 0.91 6.54
CA PHE A 723 -16.76 1.14 7.29
C PHE A 723 -15.58 0.30 6.78
N LEU A 724 -15.76 -1.02 6.61
CA LEU A 724 -14.71 -1.89 6.07
C LEU A 724 -14.33 -1.49 4.64
N SER A 725 -15.32 -1.18 3.81
CA SER A 725 -15.09 -0.70 2.44
C SER A 725 -14.31 0.61 2.41
N PHE A 726 -14.55 1.51 3.36
CA PHE A 726 -13.80 2.77 3.48
C PHE A 726 -12.33 2.56 3.87
N LEU A 727 -12.03 1.52 4.66
CA LEU A 727 -10.64 1.17 4.99
C LEU A 727 -9.88 0.56 3.79
N SER A 728 -10.60 -0.05 2.85
CA SER A 728 -9.99 -0.82 1.77
C SER A 728 -9.03 -0.07 0.82
N PRO A 729 -9.26 1.19 0.41
CA PRO A 729 -8.35 1.88 -0.49
C PRO A 729 -7.00 2.25 0.15
N PHE A 730 -6.88 2.17 1.49
CA PHE A 730 -5.65 2.52 2.19
C PHE A 730 -4.58 1.42 2.09
N PHE A 731 -4.98 0.17 1.88
CA PHE A 731 -4.09 -0.98 1.74
C PHE A 731 -4.15 -1.67 0.37
N ALA A 732 -4.91 -1.12 -0.58
CA ALA A 732 -4.97 -1.60 -1.96
C ALA A 732 -3.75 -1.12 -2.78
N ASP A 733 -3.22 -1.98 -3.64
CA ASP A 733 -2.11 -1.64 -4.55
C ASP A 733 -2.57 -0.61 -5.59
N PHE A 734 -3.69 -0.88 -6.24
CA PHE A 734 -4.31 0.00 -7.23
C PHE A 734 -5.35 0.91 -6.55
N LYS A 735 -4.87 1.94 -5.83
CA LYS A 735 -5.71 2.85 -5.03
C LYS A 735 -6.77 3.58 -5.85
N ARG A 736 -6.44 4.00 -7.08
CA ARG A 736 -7.36 4.78 -7.94
C ARG A 736 -8.65 4.03 -8.25
N VAL A 737 -8.55 2.73 -8.55
CA VAL A 737 -9.71 1.89 -8.85
C VAL A 737 -10.48 1.54 -7.58
N ALA A 738 -9.80 1.32 -6.46
CA ALA A 738 -10.42 1.10 -5.15
C ALA A 738 -11.30 2.29 -4.71
N TRP A 739 -10.80 3.52 -4.84
CA TRP A 739 -11.57 4.74 -4.53
C TRP A 739 -12.80 4.90 -5.43
N ARG A 740 -12.69 4.52 -6.71
CA ARG A 740 -13.80 4.57 -7.67
C ARG A 740 -14.89 3.58 -7.28
N GLU A 741 -14.54 2.34 -6.98
CA GLU A 741 -15.51 1.30 -6.58
C GLU A 741 -16.15 1.63 -5.23
N LEU A 742 -15.37 2.10 -4.24
CA LEU A 742 -15.91 2.58 -2.96
C LEU A 742 -17.02 3.63 -3.18
N ARG A 743 -16.79 4.63 -4.03
CA ARG A 743 -17.79 5.66 -4.34
C ARG A 743 -19.04 5.06 -4.99
N LEU A 744 -18.87 4.36 -6.11
CA LEU A 744 -19.96 4.00 -7.02
C LEU A 744 -20.76 2.77 -6.56
N VAL A 745 -20.11 1.83 -5.86
CA VAL A 745 -20.71 0.52 -5.51
C VAL A 745 -21.10 0.45 -4.04
N ILE A 746 -20.44 1.22 -3.16
CA ILE A 746 -20.72 1.18 -1.73
C ILE A 746 -21.38 2.47 -1.24
N LEU A 747 -20.73 3.62 -1.37
CA LEU A 747 -21.19 4.86 -0.75
C LEU A 747 -22.51 5.37 -1.36
N GLU A 748 -22.61 5.43 -2.69
CA GLU A 748 -23.83 5.89 -3.36
C GLU A 748 -25.03 4.97 -3.11
N PRO A 749 -24.93 3.63 -3.28
CA PRO A 749 -26.03 2.72 -2.93
C PRO A 749 -26.38 2.69 -1.43
N ALA A 750 -25.39 2.83 -0.54
CA ALA A 750 -25.64 2.92 0.90
C ALA A 750 -26.31 4.26 1.29
N ALA A 751 -25.98 5.36 0.61
CA ALA A 751 -26.69 6.62 0.75
C ALA A 751 -28.15 6.48 0.28
N PHE A 752 -28.38 5.79 -0.85
CA PHE A 752 -29.72 5.46 -1.32
C PHE A 752 -30.51 4.62 -0.31
N TYR A 753 -29.88 3.60 0.29
CA TYR A 753 -30.45 2.84 1.41
C TYR A 753 -30.83 3.75 2.57
N LEU A 754 -29.91 4.60 3.04
CA LEU A 754 -30.12 5.51 4.15
C LEU A 754 -31.29 6.46 3.89
N MET A 755 -31.37 7.03 2.68
CA MET A 755 -32.46 7.93 2.28
C MET A 755 -33.80 7.20 2.30
N LEU A 756 -33.91 6.04 1.64
CA LEU A 756 -35.15 5.23 1.63
C LEU A 756 -35.56 4.75 3.03
N ARG A 757 -34.58 4.39 3.86
CA ARG A 757 -34.77 3.82 5.20
C ARG A 757 -35.30 4.84 6.19
N THR A 758 -34.92 6.11 6.03
CA THR A 758 -35.23 7.16 6.99
C THR A 758 -36.34 8.09 6.50
N ALA A 759 -36.48 8.32 5.19
CA ALA A 759 -37.48 9.24 4.63
C ALA A 759 -38.92 8.88 5.05
N ARG A 760 -39.75 9.90 5.28
CA ARG A 760 -41.17 9.74 5.63
C ARG A 760 -42.01 9.49 4.36
N LEU A 761 -41.83 8.31 3.75
CA LEU A 761 -42.52 7.94 2.51
C LEU A 761 -43.92 7.36 2.81
N SER A 762 -44.94 7.87 2.11
CA SER A 762 -46.28 7.27 2.13
C SER A 762 -46.28 5.90 1.46
N ARG A 763 -47.36 5.13 1.59
CA ARG A 763 -47.51 3.85 0.87
C ARG A 763 -47.43 4.05 -0.65
N LYS A 764 -48.03 5.13 -1.15
CA LYS A 764 -48.00 5.48 -2.56
C LYS A 764 -46.58 5.78 -3.05
N ASP A 765 -45.81 6.51 -2.25
CA ASP A 765 -44.44 6.90 -2.62
C ASP A 765 -43.48 5.72 -2.65
N LEU A 766 -43.57 4.82 -1.67
CA LEU A 766 -42.78 3.58 -1.65
C LEU A 766 -43.06 2.72 -2.89
N TRP A 767 -44.35 2.54 -3.22
CA TRP A 767 -44.74 1.78 -4.41
C TRP A 767 -44.28 2.46 -5.70
N ARG A 768 -44.20 3.79 -5.76
CA ARG A 768 -43.65 4.51 -6.92
C ARG A 768 -42.18 4.17 -7.16
N VAL A 769 -41.38 4.06 -6.10
CA VAL A 769 -39.98 3.62 -6.21
C VAL A 769 -39.89 2.20 -6.78
N ILE A 770 -40.77 1.29 -6.33
CA ILE A 770 -40.84 -0.09 -6.87
C ILE A 770 -41.32 -0.11 -8.32
N ASP A 771 -42.33 0.69 -8.67
CA ASP A 771 -42.84 0.81 -10.03
C ASP A 771 -41.70 1.28 -10.98
N PHE A 772 -40.84 2.21 -10.54
CA PHE A 772 -39.67 2.66 -11.31
C PHE A 772 -38.53 1.62 -11.39
N PHE A 773 -38.26 0.87 -10.32
CA PHE A 773 -37.33 -0.26 -10.36
C PHE A 773 -37.75 -1.29 -11.41
N VAL A 774 -39.05 -1.63 -11.44
CA VAL A 774 -39.63 -2.52 -12.44
C VAL A 774 -39.57 -1.91 -13.85
N ALA A 775 -39.87 -0.61 -13.99
CA ALA A 775 -39.78 0.09 -15.27
C ALA A 775 -38.35 0.10 -15.83
N GLY A 776 -37.33 0.26 -14.98
CA GLY A 776 -35.92 0.13 -15.35
C GLY A 776 -35.59 -1.25 -15.90
N GLY A 777 -36.01 -2.32 -15.20
CA GLY A 777 -35.86 -3.69 -15.69
C GLY A 777 -36.61 -3.99 -16.99
N LEU A 778 -37.82 -3.46 -17.14
CA LEU A 778 -38.60 -3.57 -18.38
C LEU A 778 -37.89 -2.86 -19.53
N ALA A 779 -37.35 -1.66 -19.31
CA ALA A 779 -36.60 -0.91 -20.32
C ALA A 779 -35.34 -1.68 -20.76
N VAL A 780 -34.58 -2.24 -19.81
CA VAL A 780 -33.43 -3.11 -20.11
C VAL A 780 -33.86 -4.31 -20.98
N ALA A 781 -34.97 -4.96 -20.64
CA ALA A 781 -35.47 -6.09 -21.41
C ALA A 781 -35.90 -5.69 -22.83
N LEU A 782 -36.69 -4.61 -22.98
CA LEU A 782 -37.18 -4.14 -24.27
C LEU A 782 -36.05 -3.66 -25.19
N ILE A 783 -35.09 -2.89 -24.66
CA ILE A 783 -33.90 -2.46 -25.42
C ILE A 783 -33.15 -3.69 -25.94
N GLY A 784 -32.92 -4.69 -25.07
CA GLY A 784 -32.24 -5.92 -25.45
C GLY A 784 -32.99 -6.72 -26.52
N LEU A 785 -34.32 -6.83 -26.40
CA LEU A 785 -35.15 -7.55 -27.38
C LEU A 785 -35.17 -6.85 -28.74
N VAL A 786 -35.25 -5.52 -28.76
CA VAL A 786 -35.14 -4.73 -30.00
C VAL A 786 -33.76 -4.91 -30.62
N GLN A 787 -32.69 -4.82 -29.84
CA GLN A 787 -31.32 -5.07 -30.32
C GLN A 787 -31.16 -6.48 -30.89
N TYR A 788 -31.72 -7.49 -30.22
CA TYR A 788 -31.72 -8.88 -30.70
C TYR A 788 -32.47 -9.05 -32.01
N ALA A 789 -33.66 -8.46 -32.14
CA ALA A 789 -34.44 -8.49 -33.37
C ALA A 789 -33.73 -7.78 -34.55
N LEU A 790 -32.95 -6.73 -34.25
CA LEU A 790 -32.18 -5.96 -35.23
C LEU A 790 -30.80 -6.57 -35.53
N GLY A 791 -30.38 -7.63 -34.84
CA GLY A 791 -29.06 -8.24 -35.02
C GLY A 791 -27.89 -7.37 -34.54
N VAL A 792 -28.15 -6.30 -33.79
CA VAL A 792 -27.12 -5.34 -33.34
C VAL A 792 -26.77 -5.56 -31.88
N ASN A 793 -25.54 -5.24 -31.50
CA ASN A 793 -25.09 -5.27 -30.11
C ASN A 793 -25.19 -6.68 -29.45
N LEU A 794 -24.92 -7.75 -30.22
CA LEU A 794 -24.99 -9.14 -29.78
C LEU A 794 -23.59 -9.75 -29.59
N ILE A 795 -23.48 -10.72 -28.69
CA ILE A 795 -22.26 -11.52 -28.50
C ILE A 795 -22.52 -12.94 -28.98
N THR A 796 -21.65 -13.47 -29.84
CA THR A 796 -21.70 -14.85 -30.31
C THR A 796 -21.18 -15.80 -29.24
N ALA A 797 -21.96 -16.83 -28.94
CA ALA A 797 -21.56 -17.93 -28.07
C ALA A 797 -20.69 -18.97 -28.81
N GLU A 798 -20.04 -19.84 -28.04
CA GLU A 798 -19.58 -21.16 -28.53
C GLU A 798 -20.71 -21.87 -29.30
N GLY A 799 -20.45 -22.16 -30.58
CA GLY A 799 -21.44 -22.73 -31.50
C GLY A 799 -22.26 -21.71 -32.32
N GLY A 800 -21.90 -20.43 -32.32
CA GLY A 800 -22.43 -19.41 -33.25
C GLY A 800 -23.77 -18.78 -32.86
N LEU A 801 -24.34 -19.13 -31.70
CA LEU A 801 -25.63 -18.60 -31.26
C LEU A 801 -25.52 -17.16 -30.73
N PRO A 802 -26.37 -16.22 -31.19
CA PRO A 802 -26.36 -14.84 -30.70
C PRO A 802 -26.96 -14.74 -29.28
N ARG A 803 -26.33 -13.92 -28.42
CA ARG A 803 -26.76 -13.65 -27.04
C ARG A 803 -27.13 -12.19 -26.83
N LEU A 804 -28.25 -11.95 -26.15
CA LEU A 804 -28.75 -10.63 -25.78
C LEU A 804 -27.98 -10.05 -24.59
N ARG A 805 -27.33 -8.88 -24.76
CA ARG A 805 -26.63 -8.14 -23.68
C ARG A 805 -27.26 -6.80 -23.27
N SER A 806 -28.18 -6.25 -24.08
CA SER A 806 -28.85 -4.98 -23.79
C SER A 806 -27.84 -3.84 -23.51
N VAL A 807 -28.03 -3.11 -22.41
CA VAL A 807 -27.21 -1.97 -21.96
C VAL A 807 -25.89 -2.36 -21.29
N PHE A 808 -25.61 -3.65 -21.13
CA PHE A 808 -24.44 -4.15 -20.42
C PHE A 808 -23.35 -4.66 -21.37
N GLY A 809 -22.13 -4.76 -20.86
CA GLY A 809 -21.00 -5.35 -21.59
C GLY A 809 -21.15 -6.86 -21.83
N SER A 810 -21.83 -7.58 -20.93
CA SER A 810 -21.98 -9.04 -20.95
C SER A 810 -23.46 -9.47 -20.86
N PRO A 811 -23.90 -10.53 -21.57
CA PRO A 811 -25.24 -11.09 -21.42
C PRO A 811 -25.52 -11.64 -20.01
N ASN A 812 -24.48 -12.01 -19.25
CA ASN A 812 -24.67 -12.49 -17.88
C ASN A 812 -25.21 -11.38 -16.97
N ASN A 813 -24.77 -10.12 -17.16
CA ASN A 813 -25.24 -8.96 -16.40
C ASN A 813 -26.75 -8.73 -16.58
N VAL A 814 -27.29 -9.01 -17.79
CA VAL A 814 -28.74 -8.98 -18.03
C VAL A 814 -29.45 -9.98 -17.13
N GLY A 815 -28.96 -11.22 -17.10
CA GLY A 815 -29.52 -12.28 -16.26
C GLY A 815 -29.44 -11.95 -14.78
N LEU A 816 -28.33 -11.34 -14.33
CA LEU A 816 -28.15 -10.88 -12.96
C LEU A 816 -29.17 -9.79 -12.59
N TYR A 817 -29.23 -8.70 -13.34
CA TYR A 817 -30.12 -7.59 -13.00
C TYR A 817 -31.61 -7.99 -13.11
N LEU A 818 -32.01 -8.61 -14.22
CA LEU A 818 -33.41 -9.01 -14.45
C LEU A 818 -33.86 -10.15 -13.54
N GLY A 819 -32.94 -11.01 -13.08
CA GLY A 819 -33.21 -12.04 -12.07
C GLY A 819 -33.71 -11.48 -10.73
N ARG A 820 -33.40 -10.22 -10.42
CA ARG A 820 -33.92 -9.50 -9.23
C ARG A 820 -35.28 -8.84 -9.48
N VAL A 821 -35.60 -8.52 -10.73
CA VAL A 821 -36.85 -7.85 -11.14
C VAL A 821 -37.98 -8.86 -11.37
N LEU A 822 -37.68 -9.96 -12.06
CA LEU A 822 -38.63 -11.02 -12.39
C LEU A 822 -39.42 -11.57 -11.18
N PRO A 823 -38.82 -11.91 -10.04
CA PRO A 823 -39.57 -12.43 -8.90
C PRO A 823 -40.55 -11.41 -8.30
N VAL A 824 -40.25 -10.10 -8.39
CA VAL A 824 -41.18 -9.04 -8.00
C VAL A 824 -42.37 -8.97 -8.97
N LEU A 825 -42.11 -9.07 -10.28
CA LEU A 825 -43.15 -9.14 -11.32
C LEU A 825 -44.09 -10.33 -11.10
N VAL A 826 -43.53 -11.52 -10.92
CA VAL A 826 -44.27 -12.76 -10.71
C VAL A 826 -45.09 -12.72 -9.43
N ALA A 827 -44.50 -12.33 -8.30
CA ALA A 827 -45.20 -12.33 -7.01
C ALA A 827 -46.38 -11.34 -7.00
N VAL A 828 -46.22 -10.13 -7.55
CA VAL A 828 -47.29 -9.13 -7.61
C VAL A 828 -48.39 -9.55 -8.59
N ALA A 829 -48.05 -10.14 -9.74
CA ALA A 829 -49.04 -10.62 -10.70
C ALA A 829 -49.92 -11.74 -10.11
N LEU A 830 -49.33 -12.67 -9.36
CA LEU A 830 -50.03 -13.82 -8.77
C LEU A 830 -50.80 -13.48 -7.49
N PHE A 831 -50.20 -12.70 -6.58
CA PHE A 831 -50.70 -12.52 -5.22
C PHE A 831 -51.23 -11.12 -4.89
N GLY A 832 -51.01 -10.13 -5.76
CA GLY A 832 -51.51 -8.78 -5.54
C GLY A 832 -53.05 -8.70 -5.49
N ARG A 833 -53.58 -7.69 -4.81
CA ARG A 833 -55.01 -7.35 -4.76
C ARG A 833 -55.40 -6.38 -5.86
N HIS A 834 -54.56 -5.40 -6.18
CA HIS A 834 -54.93 -4.32 -7.10
C HIS A 834 -54.91 -4.77 -8.58
N ARG A 835 -56.09 -5.02 -9.17
CA ARG A 835 -56.25 -5.63 -10.51
C ARG A 835 -55.41 -4.96 -11.61
N LYS A 836 -55.38 -3.62 -11.67
CA LYS A 836 -54.58 -2.90 -12.68
C LYS A 836 -53.07 -3.17 -12.54
N ARG A 837 -52.57 -3.24 -11.30
CA ARG A 837 -51.14 -3.47 -11.03
C ARG A 837 -50.75 -4.92 -11.34
N ARG A 838 -51.62 -5.89 -11.02
CA ARG A 838 -51.39 -7.30 -11.37
C ARG A 838 -51.21 -7.51 -12.87
N TRP A 839 -52.09 -6.93 -13.68
CA TRP A 839 -52.01 -7.02 -15.14
C TRP A 839 -50.79 -6.30 -15.69
N ALA A 840 -50.50 -5.09 -15.21
CA ALA A 840 -49.30 -4.36 -15.63
C ALA A 840 -48.01 -5.14 -15.34
N TYR A 841 -47.88 -5.72 -14.14
CA TYR A 841 -46.72 -6.52 -13.75
C TYR A 841 -46.66 -7.86 -14.51
N GLY A 842 -47.81 -8.52 -14.72
CA GLY A 842 -47.87 -9.74 -15.53
C GLY A 842 -47.44 -9.51 -16.98
N LEU A 843 -47.91 -8.43 -17.61
CA LEU A 843 -47.52 -8.05 -18.96
C LEU A 843 -46.04 -7.65 -19.05
N ALA A 844 -45.51 -6.92 -18.06
CA ALA A 844 -44.09 -6.58 -17.98
C ALA A 844 -43.19 -7.83 -17.76
N GLY A 845 -43.71 -8.87 -17.11
CA GLY A 845 -43.01 -10.14 -16.90
C GLY A 845 -42.65 -10.89 -18.18
N LEU A 846 -43.45 -10.74 -19.25
CA LEU A 846 -43.24 -11.44 -20.53
C LEU A 846 -41.94 -11.01 -21.24
N PRO A 847 -41.71 -9.72 -21.57
CA PRO A 847 -40.46 -9.29 -22.19
C PRO A 847 -39.26 -9.49 -21.27
N VAL A 848 -39.42 -9.33 -19.94
CA VAL A 848 -38.33 -9.58 -18.97
C VAL A 848 -37.91 -11.06 -18.97
N GLY A 849 -38.87 -11.99 -18.94
CA GLY A 849 -38.58 -13.42 -19.04
C GLY A 849 -37.95 -13.81 -20.37
N ALA A 850 -38.44 -13.25 -21.49
CA ALA A 850 -37.86 -13.47 -22.81
C ALA A 850 -36.41 -12.96 -22.91
N ALA A 851 -36.12 -11.78 -22.37
CA ALA A 851 -34.77 -11.23 -22.35
C ALA A 851 -33.81 -12.09 -21.51
N ILE A 852 -34.24 -12.62 -20.36
CA ILE A 852 -33.45 -13.58 -19.57
C ILE A 852 -33.16 -14.85 -20.37
N LEU A 853 -34.15 -15.41 -21.08
CA LEU A 853 -33.96 -16.60 -21.91
C LEU A 853 -32.95 -16.37 -23.02
N LEU A 854 -33.09 -15.27 -23.78
CA LEU A 854 -32.21 -14.91 -24.90
C LEU A 854 -30.82 -14.42 -24.47
N SER A 855 -30.61 -14.14 -23.19
CA SER A 855 -29.26 -13.86 -22.65
C SER A 855 -28.38 -15.11 -22.65
N PHE A 856 -28.99 -16.31 -22.65
CA PHE A 856 -28.30 -17.60 -22.44
C PHE A 856 -27.31 -17.58 -21.26
N SER A 857 -27.65 -16.84 -20.19
CA SER A 857 -26.90 -16.86 -18.94
C SER A 857 -27.17 -18.17 -18.20
N LYS A 858 -26.14 -19.03 -18.11
CA LYS A 858 -26.20 -20.33 -17.40
C LYS A 858 -26.61 -20.12 -15.94
N GLY A 859 -26.03 -19.12 -15.27
CA GLY A 859 -26.33 -18.81 -13.87
C GLY A 859 -27.78 -18.36 -13.66
N ALA A 860 -28.32 -17.53 -14.55
CA ALA A 860 -29.71 -17.08 -14.45
C ALA A 860 -30.70 -18.24 -14.70
N LEU A 861 -30.49 -19.01 -15.77
CA LEU A 861 -31.45 -20.03 -16.21
C LEU A 861 -31.44 -21.29 -15.34
N LEU A 862 -30.27 -21.70 -14.84
CA LEU A 862 -30.12 -22.97 -14.11
C LEU A 862 -30.15 -22.79 -12.59
N LEU A 863 -29.78 -21.62 -12.06
CA LEU A 863 -29.67 -21.38 -10.62
C LEU A 863 -30.60 -20.25 -10.15
N GLY A 864 -30.40 -19.04 -10.67
CA GLY A 864 -31.05 -17.82 -10.19
C GLY A 864 -32.58 -17.84 -10.29
N VAL A 865 -33.12 -17.95 -11.51
CA VAL A 865 -34.58 -17.95 -11.75
C VAL A 865 -35.25 -19.13 -11.04
N PRO A 866 -34.78 -20.40 -11.16
CA PRO A 866 -35.33 -21.51 -10.39
C PRO A 866 -35.36 -21.25 -8.88
N ALA A 867 -34.25 -20.79 -8.28
CA ALA A 867 -34.17 -20.49 -6.85
C ALA A 867 -35.16 -19.40 -6.43
N SER A 868 -35.32 -18.35 -7.25
CA SER A 868 -36.27 -17.26 -6.99
C SER A 868 -37.72 -17.74 -6.97
N LEU A 869 -38.11 -18.57 -7.94
CA LEU A 869 -39.46 -19.11 -8.05
C LEU A 869 -39.74 -20.08 -6.91
N ILE A 870 -38.84 -21.05 -6.68
CA ILE A 870 -38.96 -22.03 -5.58
C ILE A 870 -39.13 -21.30 -4.24
N THR A 871 -38.35 -20.24 -4.00
CA THR A 871 -38.47 -19.41 -2.80
C THR A 871 -39.86 -18.78 -2.67
N ILE A 872 -40.39 -18.19 -3.75
CA ILE A 872 -41.75 -17.62 -3.76
C ILE A 872 -42.79 -18.71 -3.46
N GLY A 873 -42.72 -19.86 -4.12
CA GLY A 873 -43.65 -20.98 -3.93
C GLY A 873 -43.63 -21.55 -2.51
N LEU A 874 -42.43 -21.78 -1.95
CA LEU A 874 -42.21 -22.22 -0.57
C LEU A 874 -42.82 -21.25 0.44
N LEU A 875 -42.57 -19.95 0.26
CA LEU A 875 -43.02 -18.91 1.20
C LEU A 875 -44.51 -18.57 1.06
N ALA A 876 -45.09 -18.73 -0.13
CA ALA A 876 -46.52 -18.59 -0.38
C ALA A 876 -47.34 -19.73 0.26
N GLY A 877 -46.79 -20.95 0.27
CA GLY A 877 -47.34 -22.13 0.95
C GLY A 877 -48.45 -22.86 0.20
N GLY A 878 -48.78 -24.08 0.67
CA GLY A 878 -49.88 -24.90 0.14
C GLY A 878 -49.64 -25.38 -1.30
N ARG A 879 -50.65 -25.24 -2.16
CA ARG A 879 -50.60 -25.64 -3.58
C ARG A 879 -49.51 -24.93 -4.40
N TRP A 880 -49.05 -23.76 -3.97
CA TRP A 880 -48.09 -22.95 -4.72
C TRP A 880 -46.67 -23.51 -4.69
N LEU A 881 -46.30 -24.27 -3.65
CA LEU A 881 -45.04 -25.00 -3.62
C LEU A 881 -45.01 -26.04 -4.75
N TRP A 882 -46.01 -26.92 -4.78
CA TRP A 882 -46.11 -27.99 -5.77
C TRP A 882 -46.27 -27.45 -7.20
N ALA A 883 -47.08 -26.40 -7.39
CA ALA A 883 -47.21 -25.75 -8.69
C ALA A 883 -45.89 -25.18 -9.20
N THR A 884 -45.07 -24.62 -8.29
CA THR A 884 -43.77 -24.06 -8.67
C THR A 884 -42.74 -25.16 -8.96
N LEU A 885 -42.70 -26.21 -8.14
CA LEU A 885 -41.82 -27.37 -8.40
C LEU A 885 -42.16 -28.03 -9.73
N ALA A 886 -43.45 -28.20 -10.04
CA ALA A 886 -43.90 -28.72 -11.33
C ALA A 886 -43.50 -27.79 -12.49
N ALA A 887 -43.64 -26.47 -12.33
CA ALA A 887 -43.24 -25.50 -13.36
C ALA A 887 -41.72 -25.49 -13.59
N VAL A 888 -40.91 -25.53 -12.53
CA VAL A 888 -39.44 -25.61 -12.64
C VAL A 888 -39.01 -26.94 -13.25
N ALA A 889 -39.64 -28.06 -12.87
CA ALA A 889 -39.37 -29.37 -13.48
C ALA A 889 -39.72 -29.38 -14.97
N ALA A 890 -40.87 -28.82 -15.35
CA ALA A 890 -41.28 -28.69 -16.75
C ALA A 890 -40.33 -27.79 -17.55
N ALA A 891 -39.91 -26.66 -16.97
CA ALA A 891 -38.91 -25.78 -17.58
C ALA A 891 -37.54 -26.46 -17.72
N GLY A 892 -37.13 -27.25 -16.72
CA GLY A 892 -35.91 -28.06 -16.76
C GLY A 892 -35.96 -29.12 -17.86
N LEU A 893 -37.11 -29.79 -18.03
CA LEU A 893 -37.33 -30.75 -19.11
C LEU A 893 -37.30 -30.06 -20.49
N ALA A 894 -37.91 -28.88 -20.60
CA ALA A 894 -37.86 -28.05 -21.80
C ALA A 894 -36.43 -27.54 -22.12
N MET A 895 -35.52 -27.56 -21.14
CA MET A 895 -34.11 -27.21 -21.30
C MET A 895 -33.25 -28.37 -21.84
N VAL A 896 -33.75 -29.62 -21.82
CA VAL A 896 -32.99 -30.80 -22.28
C VAL A 896 -32.49 -30.69 -23.73
N PRO A 897 -33.26 -30.17 -24.70
CA PRO A 897 -32.75 -29.94 -26.05
C PRO A 897 -31.59 -28.93 -26.08
N LEU A 898 -31.63 -27.91 -25.21
CA LEU A 898 -30.57 -26.90 -25.10
C LEU A 898 -29.28 -27.47 -24.51
N LEU A 899 -29.35 -28.54 -23.69
CA LEU A 899 -28.17 -29.23 -23.16
C LEU A 899 -27.31 -29.91 -24.25
N ARG A 900 -27.89 -30.19 -25.42
CA ARG A 900 -27.16 -30.77 -26.57
C ARG A 900 -26.31 -29.73 -27.33
N LEU A 901 -26.50 -28.44 -27.07
CA LEU A 901 -25.66 -27.40 -27.66
C LEU A 901 -24.26 -27.45 -27.02
N PRO A 902 -23.17 -27.27 -27.81
CA PRO A 902 -21.78 -27.39 -27.32
C PRO A 902 -21.51 -26.60 -26.04
N ARG A 903 -22.07 -25.39 -25.95
CA ARG A 903 -21.98 -24.50 -24.79
C ARG A 903 -22.53 -25.12 -23.50
N PHE A 904 -23.61 -25.90 -23.56
CA PHE A 904 -24.23 -26.53 -22.38
C PHE A 904 -23.69 -27.93 -22.12
N ALA A 905 -23.20 -28.62 -23.15
CA ALA A 905 -22.53 -29.92 -23.01
C ALA A 905 -21.27 -29.83 -22.13
N SER A 906 -20.53 -28.72 -22.18
CA SER A 906 -19.34 -28.47 -21.35
C SER A 906 -19.62 -28.19 -19.86
N LEU A 907 -20.88 -28.20 -19.41
CA LEU A 907 -21.23 -27.95 -18.00
C LEU A 907 -20.64 -29.00 -17.05
N PHE A 908 -20.51 -30.24 -17.50
CA PHE A 908 -20.02 -31.36 -16.69
C PHE A 908 -18.56 -31.72 -16.97
N ASP A 909 -17.88 -30.96 -17.82
CA ASP A 909 -16.47 -31.17 -18.11
C ASP A 909 -15.60 -30.47 -17.06
N LEU A 910 -14.85 -31.27 -16.29
CA LEU A 910 -13.93 -30.78 -15.26
C LEU A 910 -12.49 -30.64 -15.76
N ARG A 911 -12.20 -31.09 -16.99
CA ARG A 911 -10.85 -31.09 -17.56
C ARG A 911 -10.62 -29.93 -18.53
N GLN A 912 -11.69 -29.35 -19.07
CA GLN A 912 -11.64 -28.26 -20.03
C GLN A 912 -12.93 -27.42 -19.98
N GLY A 913 -12.87 -26.20 -20.53
CA GLY A 913 -14.02 -25.30 -20.61
C GLY A 913 -14.34 -24.55 -19.31
N THR A 914 -15.51 -23.91 -19.26
CA THR A 914 -15.84 -22.89 -18.24
C THR A 914 -15.87 -23.39 -16.79
N THR A 915 -16.04 -24.69 -16.54
CA THR A 915 -16.06 -25.24 -15.17
C THR A 915 -14.64 -25.49 -14.65
N PHE A 916 -13.73 -25.96 -15.51
CA PHE A 916 -12.30 -26.09 -15.22
C PHE A 916 -11.69 -24.75 -14.79
N PHE A 917 -11.88 -23.69 -15.59
CA PHE A 917 -11.33 -22.35 -15.27
C PHE A 917 -11.88 -21.78 -13.97
N ARG A 918 -13.13 -22.07 -13.60
CA ARG A 918 -13.68 -21.65 -12.29
C ARG A 918 -13.01 -22.33 -11.11
N LEU A 919 -12.68 -23.62 -11.23
CA LEU A 919 -11.96 -24.33 -10.16
C LEU A 919 -10.56 -23.73 -9.97
N ARG A 920 -9.86 -23.45 -11.07
CA ARG A 920 -8.57 -22.75 -11.06
C ARG A 920 -8.67 -21.35 -10.46
N LEU A 921 -9.69 -20.60 -10.85
CA LEU A 921 -9.99 -19.28 -10.29
C LEU A 921 -10.21 -19.35 -8.78
N TRP A 922 -10.95 -20.34 -8.29
CA TRP A 922 -11.18 -20.53 -6.85
C TRP A 922 -9.91 -20.93 -6.11
N GLN A 923 -9.08 -21.81 -6.69
CA GLN A 923 -7.77 -22.15 -6.13
C GLN A 923 -6.87 -20.90 -6.01
N ALA A 924 -6.76 -20.12 -7.09
CA ALA A 924 -6.04 -18.84 -7.09
C ALA A 924 -6.61 -17.86 -6.05
N THR A 925 -7.94 -17.79 -5.91
CA THR A 925 -8.61 -16.93 -4.93
C THR A 925 -8.31 -17.38 -3.49
N VAL A 926 -8.25 -18.69 -3.22
CA VAL A 926 -7.90 -19.22 -1.90
C VAL A 926 -6.44 -18.91 -1.56
N SER A 927 -5.52 -19.03 -2.52
CA SER A 927 -4.12 -18.60 -2.34
C SER A 927 -4.03 -17.11 -2.04
N MET A 928 -4.76 -16.27 -2.79
CA MET A 928 -4.86 -14.83 -2.53
C MET A 928 -5.45 -14.52 -1.15
N ILE A 929 -6.44 -15.29 -0.69
CA ILE A 929 -7.02 -15.16 0.66
C ILE A 929 -6.02 -15.57 1.75
N ARG A 930 -5.14 -16.55 1.52
CA ARG A 930 -4.11 -16.92 2.51
C ARG A 930 -3.14 -15.77 2.73
N ASP A 931 -2.69 -15.14 1.65
CA ASP A 931 -1.73 -14.03 1.71
C ASP A 931 -2.39 -12.75 2.26
N HIS A 932 -3.68 -12.54 1.97
CA HIS A 932 -4.42 -11.34 2.35
C HIS A 932 -5.60 -11.62 3.31
N PHE A 933 -5.41 -12.52 4.27
CA PHE A 933 -6.49 -13.07 5.11
C PHE A 933 -7.33 -12.01 5.85
N TRP A 934 -6.64 -11.05 6.49
CA TRP A 934 -7.28 -10.10 7.41
C TRP A 934 -8.00 -8.95 6.71
N LEU A 935 -7.36 -8.37 5.68
CA LEU A 935 -7.79 -7.13 5.05
C LEU A 935 -8.28 -7.33 3.60
N GLY A 936 -7.89 -8.43 2.96
CA GLY A 936 -8.12 -8.63 1.53
C GLY A 936 -7.18 -7.77 0.67
N VAL A 937 -7.37 -7.84 -0.65
CA VAL A 937 -6.60 -7.08 -1.65
C VAL A 937 -7.16 -5.68 -1.93
N GLY A 938 -8.28 -5.35 -1.30
CA GLY A 938 -8.98 -4.09 -1.49
C GLY A 938 -10.01 -4.13 -2.64
N LEU A 939 -10.86 -3.11 -2.66
CA LEU A 939 -11.89 -2.92 -3.69
C LEU A 939 -11.25 -2.77 -5.09
N ASP A 940 -11.85 -3.40 -6.10
CA ASP A 940 -11.48 -3.40 -7.53
C ASP A 940 -10.04 -3.85 -7.83
N ASN A 941 -9.39 -4.60 -6.92
CA ASN A 941 -7.99 -5.02 -7.06
C ASN A 941 -7.81 -6.50 -7.47
N PHE A 942 -8.87 -7.30 -7.42
CA PHE A 942 -8.81 -8.75 -7.71
C PHE A 942 -8.22 -9.05 -9.09
N LEU A 943 -8.64 -8.33 -10.13
CA LEU A 943 -8.14 -8.52 -11.51
C LEU A 943 -6.62 -8.46 -11.59
N TYR A 944 -6.05 -7.40 -11.03
CA TYR A 944 -4.62 -7.11 -11.10
C TYR A 944 -3.81 -8.14 -10.32
N GLN A 945 -4.31 -8.56 -9.15
CA GLN A 945 -3.68 -9.62 -8.35
C GLN A 945 -3.79 -10.98 -9.02
N TYR A 946 -4.96 -11.32 -9.55
CA TYR A 946 -5.16 -12.57 -10.27
C TYR A 946 -4.19 -12.66 -11.45
N ARG A 947 -4.24 -11.69 -12.36
CA ARG A 947 -3.36 -11.66 -13.54
C ARG A 947 -1.87 -11.57 -13.19
N GLY A 948 -1.53 -10.72 -12.23
CA GLY A 948 -0.14 -10.37 -11.94
C GLY A 948 0.55 -11.25 -10.91
N ARG A 949 -0.16 -12.13 -10.20
CA ARG A 949 0.45 -12.91 -9.12
C ARG A 949 -0.14 -14.31 -9.00
N TYR A 950 -1.46 -14.45 -9.02
CA TYR A 950 -2.12 -15.71 -8.65
C TYR A 950 -2.63 -16.55 -9.82
N ILE A 951 -2.44 -16.12 -11.07
CA ILE A 951 -2.88 -16.88 -12.24
C ILE A 951 -2.05 -18.15 -12.36
N LEU A 952 -2.72 -19.29 -12.19
CA LEU A 952 -2.08 -20.58 -12.32
C LEU A 952 -1.57 -20.79 -13.76
N PRO A 953 -0.39 -21.42 -13.96
CA PRO A 953 0.18 -21.64 -15.28
C PRO A 953 -0.75 -22.32 -16.30
N ASP A 954 -1.69 -23.14 -15.84
CA ASP A 954 -2.67 -23.87 -16.64
C ASP A 954 -4.01 -23.13 -16.83
N ALA A 955 -4.19 -21.97 -16.19
CA ALA A 955 -5.38 -21.11 -16.28
C ALA A 955 -5.17 -19.86 -17.14
N TRP A 956 -4.05 -19.78 -17.86
CA TRP A 956 -3.59 -18.60 -18.60
C TRP A 956 -4.55 -18.10 -19.69
N GLN A 957 -5.50 -18.92 -20.15
CA GLN A 957 -6.45 -18.57 -21.23
C GLN A 957 -7.52 -17.56 -20.80
N GLU A 958 -7.77 -17.38 -19.49
CA GLU A 958 -8.73 -16.41 -18.97
C GLU A 958 -8.07 -15.39 -18.01
N PRO A 959 -7.10 -14.57 -18.47
CA PRO A 959 -6.32 -13.68 -17.59
C PRO A 959 -7.07 -12.42 -17.13
N ASP A 960 -8.25 -12.16 -17.72
CA ASP A 960 -9.01 -10.91 -17.55
C ASP A 960 -10.20 -11.05 -16.57
N LEU A 961 -10.17 -12.08 -15.73
CA LEU A 961 -11.22 -12.32 -14.73
C LEU A 961 -11.11 -11.31 -13.58
N SER A 962 -12.18 -10.56 -13.35
CA SER A 962 -12.22 -9.44 -12.40
C SER A 962 -12.85 -9.77 -11.04
N HIS A 963 -13.35 -10.99 -10.85
CA HIS A 963 -13.94 -11.46 -9.60
C HIS A 963 -13.92 -12.99 -9.54
N PRO A 964 -14.02 -13.61 -8.35
CA PRO A 964 -13.86 -15.05 -8.18
C PRO A 964 -15.11 -15.89 -8.52
N HIS A 965 -16.14 -15.30 -9.12
CA HIS A 965 -17.41 -15.97 -9.46
C HIS A 965 -18.11 -16.66 -8.27
N ASN A 966 -17.87 -16.19 -7.04
CA ASN A 966 -18.52 -16.69 -5.83
C ASN A 966 -18.70 -15.54 -4.84
N TRP A 967 -19.95 -15.22 -4.47
CA TRP A 967 -20.26 -14.04 -3.68
C TRP A 967 -19.53 -13.98 -2.33
N LEU A 968 -19.29 -15.11 -1.67
CA LEU A 968 -18.64 -15.14 -0.36
C LEU A 968 -17.13 -14.96 -0.52
N LEU A 969 -16.52 -15.64 -1.49
CA LEU A 969 -15.10 -15.46 -1.81
C LEU A 969 -14.82 -14.03 -2.27
N ASP A 970 -15.74 -13.42 -3.01
CA ASP A 970 -15.62 -12.03 -3.50
C ASP A 970 -15.61 -11.02 -2.34
N HIS A 971 -16.48 -11.21 -1.32
CA HIS A 971 -16.45 -10.39 -0.11
C HIS A 971 -15.17 -10.61 0.70
N TRP A 972 -14.71 -11.85 0.79
CA TRP A 972 -13.49 -12.17 1.55
C TRP A 972 -12.25 -11.58 0.87
N VAL A 973 -12.07 -11.83 -0.42
CA VAL A 973 -10.86 -11.41 -1.12
C VAL A 973 -10.75 -9.88 -1.19
N ARG A 974 -11.87 -9.15 -1.30
CA ARG A 974 -11.87 -7.68 -1.38
C ARG A 974 -11.72 -6.99 -0.02
N LEU A 975 -12.34 -7.53 1.03
CA LEU A 975 -12.51 -6.84 2.33
C LEU A 975 -11.99 -7.67 3.53
N GLY A 976 -11.31 -8.78 3.28
CA GLY A 976 -10.76 -9.68 4.29
C GLY A 976 -11.82 -10.53 5.01
N VAL A 977 -11.38 -11.25 6.05
CA VAL A 977 -12.25 -12.12 6.86
C VAL A 977 -13.44 -11.37 7.46
N PHE A 978 -13.24 -10.09 7.82
CA PHE A 978 -14.31 -9.22 8.32
C PHE A 978 -15.33 -8.89 7.23
N GLY A 979 -14.88 -8.73 5.98
CA GLY A 979 -15.74 -8.61 4.80
C GLY A 979 -16.65 -9.81 4.60
N ALA A 980 -16.08 -11.02 4.66
CA ALA A 980 -16.83 -12.27 4.58
C ALA A 980 -17.89 -12.37 5.70
N ALA A 981 -17.49 -12.06 6.94
CA ALA A 981 -18.39 -12.05 8.09
C ALA A 981 -19.54 -11.04 7.93
N VAL A 982 -19.26 -9.84 7.42
CA VAL A 982 -20.28 -8.82 7.14
C VAL A 982 -21.21 -9.26 6.01
N GLY A 983 -20.68 -9.89 4.95
CA GLY A 983 -21.48 -10.47 3.87
C GLY A 983 -22.49 -11.49 4.40
N VAL A 984 -22.05 -12.44 5.23
CA VAL A 984 -22.92 -13.42 5.90
C VAL A 984 -23.92 -12.73 6.84
N TRP A 985 -23.46 -11.74 7.61
CA TRP A 985 -24.32 -11.00 8.55
C TRP A 985 -25.44 -10.26 7.82
N LEU A 986 -25.16 -9.58 6.70
CA LEU A 986 -26.16 -8.93 5.86
C LEU A 986 -27.25 -9.91 5.42
N GLN A 987 -26.86 -11.11 4.99
CA GLN A 987 -27.82 -12.14 4.56
C GLN A 987 -28.68 -12.63 5.73
N VAL A 988 -28.06 -13.00 6.86
CA VAL A 988 -28.79 -13.43 8.06
C VAL A 988 -29.75 -12.33 8.55
N ALA A 989 -29.30 -11.09 8.57
CA ALA A 989 -30.11 -9.95 9.00
C ALA A 989 -31.28 -9.68 8.04
N PHE A 990 -31.06 -9.78 6.73
CA PHE A 990 -32.12 -9.65 5.73
C PHE A 990 -33.19 -10.72 5.91
N TRP A 991 -32.82 -11.99 5.95
CA TRP A 991 -33.79 -13.09 6.07
C TRP A 991 -34.54 -13.04 7.40
N ARG A 992 -33.87 -12.69 8.51
CA ARG A 992 -34.53 -12.46 9.81
C ARG A 992 -35.55 -11.31 9.76
N ALA A 993 -35.30 -10.27 8.97
CA ALA A 993 -36.22 -9.16 8.79
C ALA A 993 -37.37 -9.48 7.81
N ALA A 994 -37.09 -10.24 6.75
CA ALA A 994 -38.02 -10.49 5.65
C ALA A 994 -38.97 -11.69 5.91
N LEU A 995 -38.50 -12.77 6.54
CA LEU A 995 -39.30 -13.99 6.75
C LEU A 995 -40.64 -13.76 7.47
N PRO A 996 -40.73 -12.91 8.52
CA PRO A 996 -42.03 -12.61 9.15
C PRO A 996 -43.02 -11.94 8.21
N LEU A 997 -42.54 -11.21 7.19
CA LEU A 997 -43.39 -10.46 6.24
C LEU A 997 -44.18 -11.36 5.29
N ARG A 998 -43.83 -12.66 5.19
CA ARG A 998 -44.64 -13.63 4.42
C ARG A 998 -46.07 -13.80 4.96
N ARG A 999 -46.31 -13.38 6.21
CA ARG A 999 -47.60 -13.45 6.92
C ARG A 999 -48.35 -12.10 6.96
N LEU A 1000 -47.91 -11.10 6.19
CA LEU A 1000 -48.61 -9.82 6.10
C LEU A 1000 -50.07 -10.00 5.67
N ARG A 1001 -50.98 -9.25 6.30
CA ARG A 1001 -52.42 -9.27 5.98
C ARG A 1001 -52.74 -8.55 4.67
N ASP A 1002 -52.02 -7.47 4.36
CA ASP A 1002 -52.19 -6.76 3.09
C ASP A 1002 -51.59 -7.59 1.94
N PRO A 1003 -52.38 -7.99 0.93
CA PRO A 1003 -51.90 -8.87 -0.13
C PRO A 1003 -50.85 -8.24 -1.04
N ASP A 1004 -50.90 -6.92 -1.28
CA ASP A 1004 -49.94 -6.24 -2.14
C ASP A 1004 -48.57 -6.15 -1.46
N ASP A 1005 -48.53 -5.73 -0.19
CA ASP A 1005 -47.29 -5.64 0.59
C ASP A 1005 -46.71 -7.04 0.87
N ARG A 1006 -47.57 -8.07 1.06
CA ARG A 1006 -47.15 -9.47 1.13
C ARG A 1006 -46.52 -9.94 -0.18
N ALA A 1007 -47.15 -9.66 -1.32
CA ALA A 1007 -46.64 -10.02 -2.63
C ALA A 1007 -45.27 -9.38 -2.91
N LEU A 1008 -45.11 -8.10 -2.55
CA LEU A 1008 -43.83 -7.40 -2.66
C LEU A 1008 -42.74 -8.07 -1.80
N ALA A 1009 -43.04 -8.41 -0.55
CA ALA A 1009 -42.09 -9.09 0.33
C ALA A 1009 -41.66 -10.47 -0.23
N LEU A 1010 -42.59 -11.25 -0.78
CA LEU A 1010 -42.29 -12.52 -1.44
C LEU A 1010 -41.38 -12.32 -2.67
N GLY A 1011 -41.67 -11.33 -3.50
CA GLY A 1011 -40.86 -10.99 -4.67
C GLY A 1011 -39.43 -10.56 -4.31
N LEU A 1012 -39.26 -9.73 -3.28
CA LEU A 1012 -37.93 -9.31 -2.80
C LEU A 1012 -37.14 -10.46 -2.20
N MET A 1013 -37.78 -11.39 -1.48
CA MET A 1013 -37.13 -12.61 -1.00
C MET A 1013 -36.74 -13.53 -2.17
N GLY A 1014 -37.57 -13.64 -3.21
CA GLY A 1014 -37.22 -14.35 -4.45
C GLY A 1014 -36.01 -13.72 -5.15
N GLY A 1015 -35.94 -12.38 -5.24
CA GLY A 1015 -34.79 -11.68 -5.79
C GLY A 1015 -33.50 -11.83 -4.98
N MET A 1016 -33.61 -11.94 -3.65
CA MET A 1016 -32.45 -12.26 -2.80
C MET A 1016 -31.99 -13.72 -2.99
N ALA A 1017 -32.92 -14.65 -3.20
CA ALA A 1017 -32.57 -16.04 -3.52
C ALA A 1017 -31.89 -16.16 -4.89
N ASP A 1018 -32.33 -15.39 -5.89
CA ASP A 1018 -31.65 -15.27 -7.20
C ASP A 1018 -30.21 -14.76 -7.01
N LEU A 1019 -30.02 -13.67 -6.25
CA LEU A 1019 -28.71 -13.11 -5.95
C LEU A 1019 -27.76 -14.15 -5.36
N LEU A 1020 -28.23 -14.95 -4.39
CA LEU A 1020 -27.42 -15.97 -3.74
C LEU A 1020 -27.10 -17.15 -4.67
N ALA A 1021 -28.08 -17.66 -5.40
CA ALA A 1021 -27.92 -18.84 -6.25
C ALA A 1021 -27.10 -18.53 -7.52
N HIS A 1022 -27.43 -17.43 -8.21
CA HIS A 1022 -26.66 -16.96 -9.37
C HIS A 1022 -25.25 -16.53 -8.93
N GLY A 1023 -25.13 -15.94 -7.73
CA GLY A 1023 -23.86 -15.52 -7.15
C GLY A 1023 -22.87 -16.63 -6.77
N LEU A 1024 -23.26 -17.91 -6.88
CA LEU A 1024 -22.34 -19.04 -6.72
C LEU A 1024 -21.48 -19.29 -7.97
N VAL A 1025 -21.85 -18.70 -9.11
CA VAL A 1025 -21.17 -18.91 -10.39
C VAL A 1025 -20.87 -17.61 -11.15
N ASP A 1026 -21.22 -16.46 -10.60
CA ASP A 1026 -21.05 -15.15 -11.23
C ASP A 1026 -21.10 -14.00 -10.19
N HIS A 1027 -21.03 -12.76 -10.66
CA HIS A 1027 -21.04 -11.52 -9.90
C HIS A 1027 -22.37 -11.31 -9.16
N SER A 1028 -22.37 -10.87 -7.90
CA SER A 1028 -23.61 -10.81 -7.11
C SER A 1028 -23.88 -9.51 -6.39
N PHE A 1029 -22.83 -8.72 -6.10
CA PHE A 1029 -22.99 -7.48 -5.33
C PHE A 1029 -22.18 -6.30 -5.88
N PHE A 1030 -20.86 -6.43 -6.06
CA PHE A 1030 -19.96 -5.32 -6.41
C PHE A 1030 -20.08 -4.77 -7.87
N LEU A 1031 -21.29 -4.72 -8.41
CA LEU A 1031 -21.62 -3.98 -9.64
C LEU A 1031 -22.64 -2.90 -9.27
N ILE A 1032 -22.54 -1.73 -9.89
CA ILE A 1032 -23.30 -0.53 -9.52
C ILE A 1032 -24.82 -0.82 -9.45
N ASP A 1033 -25.38 -1.37 -10.52
CA ASP A 1033 -26.80 -1.70 -10.64
C ASP A 1033 -27.24 -2.78 -9.64
N LEU A 1034 -26.40 -3.79 -9.40
CA LEU A 1034 -26.68 -4.87 -8.45
C LEU A 1034 -26.65 -4.38 -7.00
N ALA A 1035 -25.72 -3.48 -6.67
CA ALA A 1035 -25.63 -2.84 -5.36
C ALA A 1035 -26.87 -1.97 -5.10
N PHE A 1036 -27.29 -1.13 -6.04
CA PHE A 1036 -28.54 -0.36 -5.90
C PHE A 1036 -29.77 -1.26 -5.71
N ALA A 1037 -29.89 -2.35 -6.48
CA ALA A 1037 -30.99 -3.31 -6.33
C ALA A 1037 -30.95 -4.04 -4.97
N PHE A 1038 -29.76 -4.41 -4.48
CA PHE A 1038 -29.56 -5.02 -3.17
C PHE A 1038 -29.99 -4.07 -2.05
N PHE A 1039 -29.47 -2.84 -2.05
CA PHE A 1039 -29.80 -1.82 -1.04
C PHE A 1039 -31.27 -1.38 -1.10
N LEU A 1040 -31.90 -1.37 -2.29
CA LEU A 1040 -33.34 -1.19 -2.43
C LEU A 1040 -34.11 -2.29 -1.68
N ALA A 1041 -33.77 -3.56 -1.89
CA ALA A 1041 -34.42 -4.69 -1.24
C ALA A 1041 -34.28 -4.62 0.29
N LEU A 1042 -33.09 -4.30 0.80
CA LEU A 1042 -32.85 -4.11 2.23
C LEU A 1042 -33.74 -2.98 2.80
N ALA A 1043 -33.78 -1.82 2.14
CA ALA A 1043 -34.52 -0.66 2.62
C ALA A 1043 -36.04 -0.89 2.59
N VAL A 1044 -36.55 -1.57 1.57
CA VAL A 1044 -37.99 -1.83 1.42
C VAL A 1044 -38.48 -2.83 2.48
N VAL A 1045 -37.74 -3.91 2.73
CA VAL A 1045 -38.07 -4.88 3.79
C VAL A 1045 -38.19 -4.20 5.16
N GLN A 1046 -37.27 -3.29 5.46
CA GLN A 1046 -37.28 -2.53 6.72
C GLN A 1046 -38.46 -1.57 6.82
N ASN A 1047 -38.82 -0.92 5.72
CA ASN A 1047 -39.99 -0.05 5.64
C ASN A 1047 -41.30 -0.83 5.84
N LEU A 1048 -41.42 -2.02 5.24
CA LEU A 1048 -42.58 -2.90 5.43
C LEU A 1048 -42.70 -3.36 6.90
N LYS A 1049 -41.58 -3.74 7.53
CA LYS A 1049 -41.53 -4.14 8.94
C LYS A 1049 -41.92 -3.02 9.90
N ARG A 1050 -41.52 -1.77 9.63
CA ARG A 1050 -41.89 -0.62 10.47
C ARG A 1050 -43.39 -0.32 10.42
N ARG A 1051 -44.02 -0.53 9.25
CA ARG A 1051 -45.45 -0.29 9.07
C ARG A 1051 -46.31 -1.29 9.83
N THR A 1052 -45.86 -2.53 10.01
CA THR A 1052 -46.58 -3.53 10.81
C THR A 1052 -46.46 -3.29 12.31
N SER A 1053 -45.31 -2.83 12.81
CA SER A 1053 -45.12 -2.55 14.24
C SER A 1053 -45.93 -1.35 14.76
N ASN A 1054 -46.39 -0.46 13.86
CA ASN A 1054 -47.24 0.69 14.21
C ASN A 1054 -48.74 0.38 14.17
N VAL A 1055 -49.15 -0.88 13.92
CA VAL A 1055 -50.55 -1.31 13.69
C VAL A 1055 -50.98 -2.40 14.69
N GLU A 1056 -50.50 -2.36 15.93
CA GLU A 1056 -51.19 -3.05 17.04
C GLU A 1056 -52.28 -2.14 17.63
N PRO A 1057 -53.47 -2.68 17.97
CA PRO A 1057 -54.70 -1.92 18.06
C PRO A 1057 -54.92 -1.31 19.44
N GLU A 1058 -55.55 -0.14 19.48
CA GLU A 1058 -56.12 0.53 20.66
C GLU A 1058 -57.11 -0.34 21.48
N THR A 1059 -57.38 -1.59 21.08
CA THR A 1059 -58.30 -2.49 21.76
C THR A 1059 -57.83 -2.94 23.15
N SER A 1060 -56.52 -2.89 23.45
CA SER A 1060 -56.02 -3.26 24.78
C SER A 1060 -56.26 -2.19 25.86
N ASN A 1061 -56.56 -0.94 25.49
CA ASN A 1061 -56.88 0.11 26.45
C ASN A 1061 -58.37 0.19 26.80
N VAL A 1062 -59.26 -0.32 25.92
CA VAL A 1062 -60.70 -0.39 26.20
C VAL A 1062 -61.01 -1.58 27.12
N GLU A 1063 -60.44 -2.76 26.86
CA GLU A 1063 -60.60 -3.93 27.76
C GLU A 1063 -59.95 -3.73 29.13
N ARG A 1064 -58.89 -2.91 29.21
CA ARG A 1064 -58.24 -2.55 30.47
C ARG A 1064 -58.98 -1.46 31.23
N ARG A 1065 -59.78 -0.63 30.54
CA ARG A 1065 -60.69 0.33 31.17
C ARG A 1065 -61.98 -0.32 31.65
N THR A 1066 -62.54 -1.29 30.93
CA THR A 1066 -63.71 -2.06 31.39
C THR A 1066 -63.38 -2.99 32.55
N ARG A 1067 -62.22 -3.67 32.56
CA ARG A 1067 -61.78 -4.47 33.73
C ARG A 1067 -61.43 -3.65 34.97
N ASN A 1068 -61.09 -2.37 34.83
CA ASN A 1068 -60.87 -1.48 35.96
C ASN A 1068 -62.17 -0.83 36.47
N ALA A 1069 -63.19 -0.68 35.61
CA ALA A 1069 -64.52 -0.21 36.03
C ALA A 1069 -65.33 -1.28 36.78
N GLU A 1070 -65.14 -2.57 36.48
CA GLU A 1070 -65.76 -3.69 37.22
C GLU A 1070 -65.04 -4.04 38.54
N ARG A 1071 -63.92 -3.37 38.86
CA ARG A 1071 -63.22 -3.53 40.15
C ARG A 1071 -63.57 -2.47 41.20
N ASP A 1072 -64.30 -1.43 40.81
CA ASP A 1072 -64.73 -0.32 41.67
C ASP A 1072 -66.26 -0.28 41.88
N THR A 1073 -66.96 -1.41 41.72
CA THR A 1073 -68.36 -1.62 42.17
C THR A 1073 -68.49 -2.84 43.04
#